data_AF-A0A3B6KKV4-F1
#
_entry.id   AF-A0A3B6KKV4-F1
#
_cell.length_a   1.000
_cell.length_b   1.000
_cell.length_c   1.000
_cell.angle_alpha   90.00
_cell.angle_beta   90.00
_cell.angle_gamma   90.00
#
_symmetry.space_group_name_H-M   'P 1'
#
loop_
_entity.id
_entity.type
_entity.pdbx_description
1 polymer ?
#
loop_
_entity_poly.entity_id
_entity_poly.type
_entity_poly.pdbx_seq_one_letter_code
_entity_poly.pdbx_strand_id
1 'polypeptide(L)'
;MSYFVRATLDDSTQVKSIAALVQACGWREVVAVYEDTDYGRGILPYLIDALQEIDVCVPYRSVIPLSATNETIMQELGVLIAMQTRVFIVHMSSTMASLIFTKAKEVGMMNKGFAWITTNGVANIIDSLNPSVIEAMDGVLGVRCHVPRSQELDNLSIRWNIMYQQDNPYESPFNKLSIVGLWGYDTIWAIAHAAEKVGISSARDKQPWPTKNSTCLESMVISTNGPELLSAIVQNKFRGLSGEFDLTDRQQLKVSVFQIINVVERGWREIGFWTVNELLRKLKQDYSKKTGQASMLDLNPVIWPGESTEIPMGWEIPRVEFDTADAPISGSYNDFVYQVYLQKYDIAVADITIRSNRSLYVDFTAPYTESGVGMIVPVKENVNTDMWLFLKPLSTEMWFGSINATKEIRRVLLHHNQQEEELKRFLARIVLRVWRVVLLVLAASYTASFASMLTVQQLSPTVTDVHELQKNGQYVGFHQGSYVEGLLLDIGFHTSKIRPYATPDDFYSALSNGSIAALVHEVPYIKLFLAKYSKGYTMVAPIYKSVGFAFTFDNLSTTTLKALPRNSPLAPEMSRAIINITEGDTIIQFEKKWMGQNSHENDGTLDGSDAITFESFGGLFALTVIVTTYCLLVAMVMSCYKRYRQNARTIGEVAKMNVGMGKKKRKRENRGYDQSEYGHGQRKKRKWKSKEITRAMKTETELIGSQTTLSVLHNRNRNGHQLPISVHH
;
A
#
# COMPACT_ATOMS: atom_id res chain seq x y z
N MET A 1 61.86 -24.54 13.26
CA MET A 1 61.10 -25.48 14.09
C MET A 1 61.25 -26.87 13.48
N SER A 2 61.73 -27.87 14.23
CA SER A 2 61.95 -29.23 13.69
C SER A 2 61.25 -30.35 14.46
N TYR A 3 60.44 -30.03 15.48
CA TYR A 3 59.73 -31.00 16.35
C TYR A 3 58.33 -30.52 16.81
N PHE A 4 57.75 -29.51 16.15
CA PHE A 4 56.42 -28.99 16.52
C PHE A 4 55.35 -29.59 15.61
N VAL A 5 54.46 -30.39 16.19
CA VAL A 5 53.35 -31.07 15.50
C VAL A 5 52.04 -30.54 16.05
N ARG A 6 51.07 -30.22 15.18
CA ARG A 6 49.76 -29.69 15.57
C ARG A 6 48.66 -30.68 15.19
N ALA A 7 48.13 -31.40 16.18
CA ALA A 7 46.99 -32.31 16.02
C ALA A 7 45.62 -31.60 16.10
N THR A 8 45.57 -30.31 15.78
CA THR A 8 44.36 -29.49 15.66
C THR A 8 44.36 -28.81 14.31
N LEU A 9 43.18 -28.37 13.85
CA LEU A 9 43.09 -27.56 12.64
C LEU A 9 43.77 -26.19 12.85
N ASP A 10 44.21 -25.57 11.75
CA ASP A 10 44.66 -24.18 11.75
C ASP A 10 43.46 -23.24 11.57
N ASP A 11 43.39 -22.15 12.34
CA ASP A 11 42.20 -21.29 12.36
C ASP A 11 41.96 -20.55 11.04
N SER A 12 42.99 -20.39 10.20
CA SER A 12 42.85 -19.90 8.83
C SER A 12 41.94 -20.77 7.96
N THR A 13 41.80 -22.07 8.27
CA THR A 13 41.10 -23.00 7.37
C THR A 13 39.59 -22.77 7.29
N GLN A 14 38.99 -22.16 8.31
CA GLN A 14 37.55 -21.89 8.36
C GLN A 14 37.14 -20.68 7.53
N VAL A 15 38.07 -19.76 7.22
CA VAL A 15 37.70 -18.43 6.68
C VAL A 15 36.98 -18.52 5.35
N LYS A 16 37.29 -19.53 4.52
CA LYS A 16 36.60 -19.78 3.25
C LYS A 16 35.15 -20.24 3.43
N SER A 17 34.85 -20.95 4.53
CA SER A 17 33.46 -21.28 4.87
C SER A 17 32.67 -20.07 5.37
N ILE A 18 33.32 -19.15 6.10
CA ILE A 18 32.72 -17.88 6.53
C ILE A 18 32.46 -16.98 5.33
N ALA A 19 33.45 -16.81 4.44
CA ALA A 19 33.31 -16.07 3.19
C ALA A 19 32.18 -16.64 2.32
N ALA A 20 32.08 -17.96 2.17
CA ALA A 20 30.99 -18.61 1.45
C ALA A 20 29.61 -18.33 2.06
N LEU A 21 29.47 -18.27 3.40
CA LEU A 21 28.22 -17.87 4.05
C LEU A 21 27.87 -16.39 3.77
N VAL A 22 28.83 -15.49 3.91
CA VAL A 22 28.65 -14.05 3.64
C VAL A 22 28.24 -13.81 2.18
N GLN A 23 28.91 -14.48 1.24
CA GLN A 23 28.61 -14.43 -0.19
C GLN A 23 27.20 -14.98 -0.49
N ALA A 24 26.82 -16.10 0.11
CA ALA A 24 25.52 -16.73 -0.09
C ALA A 24 24.35 -15.90 0.51
N CYS A 25 24.61 -15.10 1.53
CA CYS A 25 23.67 -14.10 2.06
C CYS A 25 23.66 -12.77 1.26
N GLY A 26 24.61 -12.56 0.35
CA GLY A 26 24.68 -11.37 -0.51
C GLY A 26 25.13 -10.08 0.19
N TRP A 27 25.75 -10.19 1.37
CA TRP A 27 26.24 -9.04 2.12
C TRP A 27 27.52 -8.47 1.51
N ARG A 28 27.66 -7.14 1.52
CA ARG A 28 28.81 -6.41 0.95
C ARG A 28 29.77 -5.85 1.99
N GLU A 29 29.32 -5.74 3.24
CA GLU A 29 30.10 -5.23 4.35
C GLU A 29 29.91 -6.13 5.57
N VAL A 30 31.00 -6.39 6.30
CA VAL A 30 30.99 -7.14 7.56
C VAL A 30 31.96 -6.53 8.55
N VAL A 31 31.61 -6.50 9.84
CA VAL A 31 32.50 -6.06 10.91
C VAL A 31 33.13 -7.28 11.58
N ALA A 32 34.46 -7.28 11.70
CA ALA A 32 35.17 -8.26 12.52
C ALA A 32 35.20 -7.79 13.99
N VAL A 33 34.76 -8.64 14.92
CA VAL A 33 34.77 -8.40 16.37
C VAL A 33 35.64 -9.49 17.01
N TYR A 34 36.75 -9.09 17.62
CA TYR A 34 37.73 -10.04 18.15
C TYR A 34 38.37 -9.58 19.47
N GLU A 35 38.86 -10.55 20.22
CA GLU A 35 39.57 -10.34 21.49
C GLU A 35 41.04 -9.96 21.23
N ASP A 36 41.60 -9.03 22.01
CA ASP A 36 42.96 -8.47 21.79
C ASP A 36 44.09 -9.41 22.25
N THR A 37 44.10 -10.63 21.71
CA THR A 37 45.06 -11.69 21.97
C THR A 37 45.74 -12.13 20.68
N ASP A 38 46.86 -12.86 20.78
CA ASP A 38 47.50 -13.47 19.61
C ASP A 38 46.58 -14.51 18.94
N TYR A 39 45.64 -15.09 19.71
CA TYR A 39 44.54 -15.90 19.19
C TYR A 39 43.58 -15.03 18.35
N GLY A 40 42.93 -14.04 18.95
CA GLY A 40 41.93 -13.20 18.28
C GLY A 40 42.47 -12.42 17.08
N ARG A 41 43.71 -11.92 17.17
CA ARG A 41 44.41 -11.25 16.06
C ARG A 41 44.85 -12.22 14.95
N GLY A 42 45.11 -13.48 15.28
CA GLY A 42 45.75 -14.46 14.39
C GLY A 42 44.94 -14.83 13.15
N ILE A 43 43.61 -14.84 13.24
CA ILE A 43 42.74 -15.17 12.10
C ILE A 43 42.62 -14.03 11.07
N LEU A 44 42.85 -12.78 11.49
CA LEU A 44 42.39 -11.61 10.75
C LEU A 44 42.96 -11.49 9.34
N PRO A 45 44.27 -11.67 9.07
CA PRO A 45 44.80 -11.55 7.72
C PRO A 45 44.07 -12.50 6.75
N TYR A 46 43.96 -13.77 7.14
CA TYR A 46 43.28 -14.80 6.35
C TYR A 46 41.78 -14.52 6.15
N LEU A 47 41.11 -13.97 7.18
CA LEU A 47 39.70 -13.59 7.09
C LEU A 47 39.50 -12.40 6.14
N ILE A 48 40.36 -11.38 6.22
CA ILE A 48 40.31 -10.19 5.36
C ILE A 48 40.59 -10.58 3.91
N ASP A 49 41.65 -11.37 3.66
CA ASP A 49 42.00 -11.83 2.31
C ASP A 49 40.84 -12.63 1.68
N ALA A 50 40.22 -13.55 2.43
CA ALA A 50 39.11 -14.36 1.95
C ALA A 50 37.79 -13.58 1.75
N LEU A 51 37.58 -12.47 2.46
CA LEU A 51 36.46 -11.55 2.22
C LEU A 51 36.74 -10.64 1.02
N GLN A 52 37.99 -10.22 0.82
CA GLN A 52 38.40 -9.46 -0.37
C GLN A 52 38.34 -10.30 -1.65
N GLU A 53 38.61 -11.61 -1.60
CA GLU A 53 38.42 -12.56 -2.72
C GLU A 53 36.96 -12.59 -3.25
N ILE A 54 35.98 -12.12 -2.47
CA ILE A 54 34.55 -12.08 -2.83
C ILE A 54 33.96 -10.66 -2.88
N ASP A 55 34.80 -9.62 -3.03
CA ASP A 55 34.42 -8.20 -3.06
C ASP A 55 33.66 -7.70 -1.81
N VAL A 56 33.92 -8.30 -0.63
CA VAL A 56 33.34 -7.87 0.65
C VAL A 56 34.28 -6.95 1.41
N CYS A 57 33.77 -5.79 1.82
CA CYS A 57 34.49 -4.80 2.60
C CYS A 57 34.41 -5.09 4.10
N VAL A 58 35.49 -4.75 4.82
CA VAL A 58 35.54 -4.77 6.29
C VAL A 58 35.73 -3.31 6.77
N PRO A 59 34.65 -2.52 6.88
CA PRO A 59 34.72 -1.08 7.15
C PRO A 59 35.22 -0.76 8.57
N TYR A 60 35.05 -1.69 9.51
CA TYR A 60 35.52 -1.56 10.89
C TYR A 60 35.98 -2.90 11.46
N ARG A 61 36.83 -2.81 12.49
CA ARG A 61 37.42 -3.93 13.22
C ARG A 61 37.34 -3.60 14.71
N SER A 62 36.34 -4.14 15.40
CA SER A 62 36.19 -3.92 16.85
C SER A 62 37.14 -4.83 17.61
N VAL A 63 37.93 -4.22 18.49
CA VAL A 63 38.99 -4.86 19.27
C VAL A 63 38.58 -4.83 20.72
N ILE A 64 38.46 -6.00 21.34
CA ILE A 64 37.96 -6.13 22.71
C ILE A 64 39.12 -6.56 23.62
N PRO A 65 39.64 -5.66 24.48
CA PRO A 65 40.71 -6.01 25.42
C PRO A 65 40.32 -7.16 26.35
N LEU A 66 41.29 -8.01 26.73
CA LEU A 66 41.09 -9.04 27.77
C LEU A 66 40.60 -8.46 29.10
N SER A 67 40.96 -7.20 29.40
CA SER A 67 40.56 -6.47 30.60
C SER A 67 39.30 -5.61 30.41
N ALA A 68 38.55 -5.80 29.32
CA ALA A 68 37.36 -4.99 29.04
C ALA A 68 36.29 -5.18 30.12
N THR A 69 35.78 -4.06 30.64
CA THR A 69 34.65 -4.08 31.57
C THR A 69 33.33 -4.11 30.80
N ASN A 70 32.23 -4.40 31.51
CA ASN A 70 30.87 -4.28 30.94
C ASN A 70 30.64 -2.90 30.29
N GLU A 71 31.16 -1.83 30.89
CA GLU A 71 31.06 -0.46 30.37
C GLU A 71 31.83 -0.29 29.06
N THR A 72 33.07 -0.79 28.98
CA THR A 72 33.87 -0.78 27.75
C THR A 72 33.17 -1.53 26.62
N ILE A 73 32.59 -2.70 26.91
CA ILE A 73 31.87 -3.50 25.92
C ILE A 73 30.59 -2.79 25.47
N MET A 74 29.82 -2.17 26.38
CA MET A 74 28.64 -1.38 26.00
C MET A 74 29.00 -0.15 25.15
N GLN A 75 30.15 0.48 25.39
CA GLN A 75 30.64 1.58 24.55
C GLN A 75 30.98 1.10 23.13
N GLU A 76 31.72 0.00 22.99
CA GLU A 76 32.02 -0.61 21.68
C GLU A 76 30.76 -1.04 20.94
N LEU A 77 29.81 -1.73 21.61
CA LEU A 77 28.51 -2.06 21.02
C LEU A 77 27.72 -0.81 20.62
N GLY A 78 27.84 0.28 21.38
CA GLY A 78 27.31 1.61 21.06
C GLY A 78 27.87 2.22 19.76
N VAL A 79 29.15 1.98 19.47
CA VAL A 79 29.75 2.32 18.16
C VAL A 79 29.16 1.43 17.07
N LEU A 80 29.09 0.10 17.31
CA LEU A 80 28.62 -0.86 16.31
C LEU A 80 27.15 -0.68 15.91
N ILE A 81 26.25 -0.32 16.84
CA ILE A 81 24.85 -0.04 16.52
C ILE A 81 24.67 1.28 15.74
N ALA A 82 25.55 2.26 15.96
CA ALA A 82 25.56 3.55 15.27
C ALA A 82 26.17 3.49 13.85
N MET A 83 26.90 2.43 13.52
CA MET A 83 27.36 2.16 12.14
C MET A 83 26.19 1.79 11.21
N GLN A 84 26.41 1.80 9.90
CA GLN A 84 25.45 1.26 8.92
C GLN A 84 25.45 -0.27 8.87
N THR A 85 26.61 -0.91 8.99
CA THR A 85 26.76 -2.37 8.89
C THR A 85 26.02 -3.09 10.04
N ARG A 86 25.39 -4.22 9.73
CA ARG A 86 24.60 -5.05 10.68
C ARG A 86 25.05 -6.52 10.74
N VAL A 87 26.16 -6.85 10.07
CA VAL A 87 26.76 -8.20 10.02
C VAL A 87 28.05 -8.23 10.79
N PHE A 88 28.16 -9.15 11.76
CA PHE A 88 29.28 -9.24 12.68
C PHE A 88 29.90 -10.64 12.67
N ILE A 89 31.23 -10.71 12.51
CA ILE A 89 32.01 -11.97 12.56
C ILE A 89 32.80 -11.99 13.86
N VAL A 90 32.55 -12.98 14.70
CA VAL A 90 33.02 -13.05 16.10
C VAL A 90 34.11 -14.11 16.27
N HIS A 91 35.29 -13.68 16.75
CA HIS A 91 36.44 -14.55 17.02
C HIS A 91 37.16 -14.21 18.33
N MET A 92 36.91 -15.01 19.37
CA MET A 92 37.33 -14.73 20.75
C MET A 92 37.14 -15.96 21.65
N SER A 93 37.65 -15.89 22.88
CA SER A 93 37.36 -16.85 23.95
C SER A 93 35.86 -17.02 24.24
N SER A 94 35.44 -18.19 24.75
CA SER A 94 34.06 -18.42 25.21
C SER A 94 33.63 -17.46 26.31
N THR A 95 34.55 -17.08 27.20
CA THR A 95 34.30 -16.11 28.26
C THR A 95 33.95 -14.74 27.71
N MET A 96 34.72 -14.25 26.73
CA MET A 96 34.44 -12.96 26.08
C MET A 96 33.19 -13.01 25.20
N ALA A 97 33.00 -14.10 24.45
CA ALA A 97 31.80 -14.31 23.64
C ALA A 97 30.53 -14.32 24.50
N SER A 98 30.56 -15.02 25.64
CA SER A 98 29.43 -15.06 26.58
C SER A 98 29.04 -13.67 27.06
N LEU A 99 30.05 -12.84 27.38
CA LEU A 99 29.83 -11.47 27.83
C LEU A 99 29.29 -10.59 26.71
N ILE A 100 29.87 -10.66 25.52
CA ILE A 100 29.44 -9.86 24.36
C ILE A 100 28.04 -10.21 23.90
N PHE A 101 27.66 -11.49 23.75
CA PHE A 101 26.30 -11.83 23.34
C PHE A 101 25.25 -11.48 24.41
N THR A 102 25.59 -11.60 25.69
CA THR A 102 24.72 -11.11 26.78
C THR A 102 24.48 -9.60 26.65
N LYS A 103 25.55 -8.80 26.44
CA LYS A 103 25.42 -7.34 26.27
C LYS A 103 24.78 -6.94 24.95
N ALA A 104 25.03 -7.65 23.85
CA ALA A 104 24.37 -7.43 22.56
C ALA A 104 22.86 -7.65 22.64
N LYS A 105 22.39 -8.64 23.43
CA LYS A 105 20.95 -8.82 23.71
C LYS A 105 20.38 -7.69 24.55
N GLU A 106 21.10 -7.23 25.60
CA GLU A 106 20.67 -6.08 26.41
C GLU A 106 20.50 -4.78 25.59
N VAL A 107 21.38 -4.52 24.61
CA VAL A 107 21.29 -3.32 23.74
C VAL A 107 20.48 -3.54 22.45
N GLY A 108 19.79 -4.67 22.30
CA GLY A 108 18.90 -4.93 21.17
C GLY A 108 19.57 -5.30 19.84
N MET A 109 20.87 -5.57 19.81
CA MET A 109 21.59 -6.06 18.62
C MET A 109 21.32 -7.55 18.31
N MET A 110 20.43 -8.19 19.09
CA MET A 110 19.89 -9.54 18.86
C MET A 110 18.44 -9.50 18.30
N ASN A 111 18.02 -8.36 17.74
CA ASN A 111 16.71 -8.17 17.13
C ASN A 111 16.75 -8.32 15.59
N LYS A 112 15.55 -8.33 14.96
CA LYS A 112 15.41 -8.42 13.49
C LYS A 112 16.22 -7.33 12.79
N GLY A 113 17.04 -7.73 11.83
CA GLY A 113 17.90 -6.85 11.03
C GLY A 113 19.40 -7.05 11.28
N PHE A 114 19.77 -7.68 12.41
CA PHE A 114 21.15 -8.04 12.74
C PHE A 114 21.52 -9.44 12.25
N ALA A 115 22.80 -9.67 11.98
CA ALA A 115 23.35 -10.98 11.65
C ALA A 115 24.70 -11.20 12.35
N TRP A 116 24.89 -12.39 12.92
CA TRP A 116 26.08 -12.75 13.69
C TRP A 116 26.62 -14.10 13.22
N ILE A 117 27.91 -14.17 12.90
CA ILE A 117 28.63 -15.41 12.60
C ILE A 117 29.70 -15.63 13.67
N THR A 118 29.70 -16.81 14.29
CA THR A 118 30.75 -17.26 15.19
C THR A 118 31.72 -18.21 14.50
N THR A 119 33.01 -18.00 14.76
CA THR A 119 34.09 -18.90 14.39
C THR A 119 34.08 -20.20 15.20
N ASN A 120 34.89 -21.16 14.77
CA ASN A 120 35.15 -22.44 15.43
C ASN A 120 35.47 -22.30 16.93
N GLY A 121 36.13 -21.21 17.35
CA GLY A 121 36.49 -20.93 18.73
C GLY A 121 35.29 -20.92 19.69
N VAL A 122 34.15 -20.39 19.25
CA VAL A 122 32.90 -20.37 20.03
C VAL A 122 32.00 -21.53 19.60
N ALA A 123 31.85 -21.78 18.30
CA ALA A 123 30.91 -22.76 17.76
C ALA A 123 31.26 -24.22 18.09
N ASN A 124 32.54 -24.56 18.33
CA ASN A 124 32.96 -25.91 18.75
C ASN A 124 32.60 -26.23 20.20
N ILE A 125 32.44 -25.20 21.05
CA ILE A 125 32.20 -25.32 22.50
C ILE A 125 30.82 -24.82 22.92
N ILE A 126 29.93 -24.59 21.95
CA ILE A 126 28.55 -24.16 22.19
C ILE A 126 27.75 -25.15 23.05
N ASP A 127 28.03 -26.45 22.93
CA ASP A 127 27.45 -27.52 23.76
C ASP A 127 27.89 -27.43 25.24
N SER A 128 28.85 -26.56 25.58
CA SER A 128 29.39 -26.33 26.93
C SER A 128 29.12 -24.91 27.47
N LEU A 129 28.42 -24.05 26.72
CA LEU A 129 28.03 -22.72 27.19
C LEU A 129 26.83 -22.80 28.14
N ASN A 130 26.72 -21.81 29.03
CA ASN A 130 25.56 -21.71 29.93
C ASN A 130 24.27 -21.54 29.11
N PRO A 131 23.15 -22.19 29.46
CA PRO A 131 21.89 -22.08 28.71
C PRO A 131 21.38 -20.65 28.53
N SER A 132 21.62 -19.76 29.50
CA SER A 132 21.30 -18.32 29.41
C SER A 132 22.14 -17.58 28.36
N VAL A 133 23.37 -18.02 28.11
CA VAL A 133 24.24 -17.49 27.06
C VAL A 133 23.79 -17.99 25.69
N ILE A 134 23.41 -19.27 25.58
CA ILE A 134 22.84 -19.82 24.34
C ILE A 134 21.54 -19.07 23.98
N GLU A 135 20.69 -18.79 24.97
CA GLU A 135 19.48 -17.96 24.82
C GLU A 135 19.80 -16.48 24.51
N ALA A 136 21.01 -16.00 24.83
CA ALA A 136 21.49 -14.68 24.42
C ALA A 136 22.04 -14.67 22.99
N MET A 137 22.41 -15.83 22.46
CA MET A 137 22.93 -16.06 21.10
C MET A 137 21.84 -16.46 20.10
N ASP A 138 20.56 -16.23 20.39
CA ASP A 138 19.47 -16.67 19.52
C ASP A 138 19.56 -16.06 18.11
N GLY A 139 19.46 -16.91 17.09
CA GLY A 139 19.64 -16.54 15.68
C GLY A 139 21.10 -16.42 15.20
N VAL A 140 22.11 -16.62 16.06
CA VAL A 140 23.53 -16.65 15.65
C VAL A 140 23.81 -17.83 14.70
N LEU A 141 24.68 -17.61 13.71
CA LEU A 141 25.29 -18.68 12.92
C LEU A 141 26.64 -19.10 13.51
N GLY A 142 27.01 -20.37 13.38
CA GLY A 142 28.29 -20.88 13.84
C GLY A 142 28.95 -21.83 12.84
N VAL A 143 30.24 -21.63 12.60
CA VAL A 143 31.09 -22.56 11.84
C VAL A 143 31.79 -23.48 12.83
N ARG A 144 31.32 -24.71 12.99
CA ARG A 144 31.97 -25.73 13.84
C ARG A 144 32.65 -26.80 13.01
N CYS A 145 33.67 -27.43 13.57
CA CYS A 145 34.33 -28.56 12.95
C CYS A 145 33.38 -29.77 12.90
N HIS A 146 33.29 -30.45 11.75
CA HIS A 146 32.45 -31.64 11.64
C HIS A 146 33.13 -32.86 12.29
N VAL A 147 32.41 -33.54 13.19
CA VAL A 147 32.81 -34.84 13.75
C VAL A 147 31.90 -35.92 13.15
N PRO A 148 32.44 -36.92 12.43
CA PRO A 148 31.66 -38.05 11.94
C PRO A 148 31.07 -38.87 13.09
N ARG A 149 29.80 -39.30 12.98
CA ARG A 149 29.20 -40.20 13.97
C ARG A 149 29.80 -41.60 13.83
N SER A 150 30.12 -42.23 14.96
CA SER A 150 30.60 -43.62 15.01
C SER A 150 30.20 -44.28 16.34
N GLN A 151 30.07 -45.61 16.34
CA GLN A 151 29.69 -46.36 17.54
C GLN A 151 30.78 -46.28 18.62
N GLU A 152 32.03 -46.12 18.22
CA GLU A 152 33.18 -45.95 19.11
C GLU A 152 33.11 -44.62 19.86
N LEU A 153 32.67 -43.54 19.20
CA LEU A 153 32.45 -42.23 19.81
C LEU A 153 31.28 -42.26 20.81
N ASP A 154 30.17 -42.92 20.46
CA ASP A 154 29.02 -43.10 21.36
C ASP A 154 29.43 -43.93 22.59
N ASN A 155 30.16 -45.03 22.38
CA ASN A 155 30.69 -45.88 23.45
C ASN A 155 31.68 -45.13 24.35
N LEU A 156 32.56 -44.28 23.79
CA LEU A 156 33.44 -43.43 24.59
C LEU A 156 32.65 -42.41 25.40
N SER A 157 31.65 -41.76 24.80
CA SER A 157 30.83 -40.73 25.46
C SER A 157 30.08 -41.30 26.68
N ILE A 158 29.52 -42.51 26.54
CA ILE A 158 28.88 -43.23 27.67
C ILE A 158 29.90 -43.53 28.78
N ARG A 159 31.06 -44.09 28.42
CA ARG A 159 32.13 -44.41 29.40
C ARG A 159 32.67 -43.17 30.11
N TRP A 160 32.87 -42.09 29.38
CA TRP A 160 33.35 -40.82 29.91
C TRP A 160 32.36 -40.22 30.90
N ASN A 161 31.07 -40.17 30.55
CA ASN A 161 30.04 -39.64 31.44
C ASN A 161 29.91 -40.45 32.74
N ILE A 162 29.98 -41.80 32.67
CA ILE A 162 29.97 -42.65 33.87
C ILE A 162 31.16 -42.33 34.79
N MET A 163 32.37 -42.17 34.24
CA MET A 163 33.57 -41.84 35.01
C MET A 163 33.50 -40.42 35.57
N TYR A 164 33.10 -39.43 34.76
CA TYR A 164 33.01 -38.03 35.16
C TYR A 164 32.00 -37.82 36.30
N GLN A 165 30.86 -38.53 36.29
CA GLN A 165 29.87 -38.49 37.36
C GLN A 165 30.33 -39.14 38.67
N GLN A 166 31.30 -40.08 38.63
CA GLN A 166 31.89 -40.65 39.85
C GLN A 166 32.75 -39.60 40.57
N ASP A 167 33.52 -38.83 39.80
CA ASP A 167 34.38 -37.76 40.34
C ASP A 167 33.58 -36.47 40.65
N ASN A 168 32.51 -36.18 39.91
CA ASN A 168 31.70 -34.95 40.00
C ASN A 168 30.20 -35.27 40.19
N PRO A 169 29.78 -35.81 41.34
CA PRO A 169 28.43 -36.35 41.54
C PRO A 169 27.29 -35.32 41.55
N TYR A 170 27.60 -34.02 41.57
CA TYR A 170 26.63 -32.93 41.55
C TYR A 170 26.51 -32.24 40.19
N GLU A 171 27.31 -32.63 39.20
CA GLU A 171 27.26 -32.06 37.86
C GLU A 171 26.41 -32.91 36.89
N SER A 172 25.71 -32.23 36.00
CA SER A 172 24.93 -32.88 34.94
C SER A 172 25.87 -33.55 33.92
N PRO A 173 25.54 -34.74 33.40
CA PRO A 173 26.37 -35.41 32.40
C PRO A 173 26.45 -34.59 31.11
N PHE A 174 27.62 -34.60 30.45
CA PHE A 174 27.78 -33.92 29.17
C PHE A 174 26.96 -34.62 28.08
N ASN A 175 26.10 -33.87 27.39
CA ASN A 175 25.36 -34.43 26.24
C ASN A 175 26.27 -34.80 25.06
N LYS A 176 27.43 -34.14 24.91
CA LYS A 176 28.45 -34.42 23.89
C LYS A 176 29.85 -34.08 24.40
N LEU A 177 30.85 -34.85 23.97
CA LEU A 177 32.27 -34.52 24.16
C LEU A 177 32.67 -33.32 23.27
N SER A 178 33.47 -32.41 23.81
CA SER A 178 34.09 -31.32 23.04
C SER A 178 35.07 -31.88 22.01
N ILE A 179 35.10 -31.32 20.80
CA ILE A 179 36.03 -31.74 19.74
C ILE A 179 37.50 -31.58 20.17
N VAL A 180 37.81 -30.60 21.02
CA VAL A 180 39.18 -30.43 21.56
C VAL A 180 39.60 -31.65 22.39
N GLY A 181 38.65 -32.24 23.13
CA GLY A 181 38.85 -33.50 23.84
C GLY A 181 39.03 -34.70 22.91
N LEU A 182 38.31 -34.74 21.78
CA LEU A 182 38.46 -35.78 20.76
C LEU A 182 39.82 -35.69 20.04
N TRP A 183 40.27 -34.49 19.68
CA TRP A 183 41.63 -34.27 19.18
C TRP A 183 42.68 -34.68 20.21
N GLY A 184 42.48 -34.40 21.50
CA GLY A 184 43.34 -34.88 22.57
C GLY A 184 43.42 -36.42 22.62
N TYR A 185 42.27 -37.10 22.55
CA TYR A 185 42.20 -38.56 22.51
C TYR A 185 42.96 -39.15 21.31
N ASP A 186 42.69 -38.65 20.10
CA ASP A 186 43.33 -39.10 18.87
C ASP A 186 44.84 -38.78 18.88
N THR A 187 45.26 -37.66 19.47
CA THR A 187 46.69 -37.32 19.63
C THR A 187 47.43 -38.32 20.51
N ILE A 188 46.85 -38.72 21.64
CA ILE A 188 47.45 -39.74 22.52
C ILE A 188 47.54 -41.09 21.81
N TRP A 189 46.51 -41.46 21.03
CA TRP A 189 46.55 -42.64 20.15
C TRP A 189 47.66 -42.55 19.11
N ALA A 190 47.83 -41.39 18.47
CA ALA A 190 48.87 -41.15 17.47
C ALA A 190 50.28 -41.32 18.05
N ILE A 191 50.50 -40.81 19.27
CA ILE A 191 51.76 -40.93 20.01
C ILE A 191 52.00 -42.38 20.45
N ALA A 192 50.99 -43.08 20.98
CA ALA A 192 51.12 -44.46 21.42
C ALA A 192 51.49 -45.41 20.26
N HIS A 193 50.78 -45.31 19.14
CA HIS A 193 51.07 -46.09 17.94
C HIS A 193 52.46 -45.77 17.35
N ALA A 194 52.89 -44.51 17.39
CA ALA A 194 54.24 -44.13 16.97
C ALA A 194 55.34 -44.68 17.90
N ALA A 195 55.11 -44.66 19.22
CA ALA A 195 56.05 -45.20 20.21
C ALA A 195 56.19 -46.74 20.13
N GLU A 196 55.09 -47.43 19.85
CA GLU A 196 55.07 -48.87 19.55
C GLU A 196 55.83 -49.17 18.25
N LYS A 197 55.55 -48.45 17.17
CA LYS A 197 56.21 -48.60 15.85
C LYS A 197 57.72 -48.37 15.90
N VAL A 198 58.20 -47.42 16.72
CA VAL A 198 59.64 -47.15 16.93
C VAL A 198 60.27 -48.11 17.95
N GLY A 199 59.47 -48.90 18.67
CA GLY A 199 59.98 -49.90 19.61
C GLY A 199 60.72 -49.29 20.80
N ILE A 200 60.24 -48.16 21.35
CA ILE A 200 60.90 -47.43 22.45
C ILE A 200 61.12 -48.32 23.69
N SER A 201 60.26 -49.33 23.90
CA SER A 201 60.38 -50.36 24.94
C SER A 201 61.61 -51.28 24.78
N SER A 202 62.25 -51.32 23.62
CA SER A 202 63.48 -52.09 23.34
C SER A 202 64.76 -51.30 23.61
N ALA A 203 64.69 -49.97 23.73
CA ALA A 203 65.84 -49.09 23.90
C ALA A 203 66.37 -49.09 25.34
N ARG A 204 67.00 -50.21 25.76
CA ARG A 204 67.89 -50.26 26.95
C ARG A 204 69.25 -49.61 26.67
N ASP A 205 69.25 -48.44 26.03
CA ASP A 205 70.47 -47.66 25.90
C ASP A 205 70.78 -46.92 27.20
N LYS A 206 72.05 -47.01 27.59
CA LYS A 206 72.55 -46.68 28.93
C LYS A 206 72.31 -45.20 29.23
N GLN A 207 71.33 -44.89 30.09
CA GLN A 207 71.24 -43.58 30.75
C GLN A 207 72.53 -43.35 31.57
N PRO A 208 73.36 -42.34 31.24
CA PRO A 208 74.25 -41.76 32.22
C PRO A 208 73.35 -41.01 33.21
N TRP A 209 73.44 -41.35 34.49
CA TRP A 209 72.63 -40.69 35.52
C TRP A 209 72.95 -39.18 35.50
N PRO A 210 71.97 -38.29 35.30
CA PRO A 210 72.25 -36.86 35.32
C PRO A 210 72.70 -36.45 36.72
N THR A 211 73.93 -35.96 36.83
CA THR A 211 74.45 -35.39 38.06
C THR A 211 73.52 -34.24 38.46
N LYS A 212 72.89 -34.35 39.63
CA LYS A 212 71.93 -33.35 40.11
C LYS A 212 72.58 -31.95 40.11
N ASN A 213 71.82 -30.96 39.64
CA ASN A 213 72.09 -29.51 39.72
C ASN A 213 73.04 -28.93 38.65
N SER A 214 72.74 -29.16 37.37
CA SER A 214 73.23 -28.31 36.27
C SER A 214 72.06 -27.62 35.56
N THR A 215 72.06 -26.29 35.53
CA THR A 215 71.16 -25.46 34.70
C THR A 215 71.69 -25.25 33.27
N CYS A 216 72.78 -25.94 32.89
CA CYS A 216 73.44 -25.72 31.60
C CYS A 216 72.79 -26.53 30.47
N LEU A 217 72.03 -25.84 29.62
CA LEU A 217 71.34 -26.39 28.45
C LEU A 217 72.29 -27.07 27.45
N GLU A 218 73.56 -26.64 27.40
CA GLU A 218 74.59 -27.15 26.48
C GLU A 218 75.01 -28.61 26.76
N SER A 219 74.68 -29.13 27.93
CA SER A 219 74.99 -30.52 28.32
C SER A 219 73.85 -31.53 28.04
N MET A 220 72.74 -31.08 27.45
CA MET A 220 71.57 -31.92 27.21
C MET A 220 71.74 -32.76 25.93
N VAL A 221 72.02 -34.06 26.11
CA VAL A 221 72.18 -35.01 25.00
C VAL A 221 70.88 -35.10 24.19
N ILE A 222 70.95 -34.77 22.90
CA ILE A 222 69.82 -34.90 21.97
C ILE A 222 69.51 -36.38 21.78
N SER A 223 68.24 -36.77 21.99
CA SER A 223 67.80 -38.16 21.79
C SER A 223 67.95 -38.58 20.33
N THR A 224 68.70 -39.66 20.10
CA THR A 224 68.87 -40.31 18.78
C THR A 224 67.55 -40.77 18.19
N ASN A 225 66.57 -41.13 19.04
CA ASN A 225 65.29 -41.68 18.63
C ASN A 225 64.25 -40.57 18.36
N GLY A 226 64.57 -39.30 18.66
CA GLY A 226 63.68 -38.16 18.45
C GLY A 226 63.23 -37.97 17.00
N PRO A 227 64.14 -37.97 15.99
CA PRO A 227 63.78 -37.87 14.58
C PRO A 227 62.91 -39.04 14.10
N GLU A 228 63.19 -40.27 14.55
CA GLU A 228 62.43 -41.46 14.17
C GLU A 228 61.02 -41.43 14.76
N LEU A 229 60.89 -41.03 16.03
CA LEU A 229 59.59 -40.83 16.68
C LEU A 229 58.78 -39.71 16.01
N LEU A 230 59.39 -38.58 15.68
CA LEU A 230 58.71 -37.51 14.93
C LEU A 230 58.22 -38.01 13.56
N SER A 231 59.08 -38.72 12.82
CA SER A 231 58.72 -39.32 11.54
C SER A 231 57.56 -40.30 11.68
N ALA A 232 57.57 -41.14 12.72
CA ALA A 232 56.51 -42.09 13.01
C ALA A 232 55.18 -41.38 13.38
N ILE A 233 55.22 -40.27 14.12
CA ILE A 233 54.03 -39.45 14.45
C ILE A 233 53.45 -38.78 13.19
N VAL A 234 54.29 -38.12 12.38
CA VAL A 234 53.84 -37.35 11.19
C VAL A 234 53.33 -38.27 10.08
N GLN A 235 53.90 -39.47 9.94
CA GLN A 235 53.43 -40.48 8.99
C GLN A 235 52.25 -41.31 9.51
N ASN A 236 51.78 -41.08 10.75
CA ASN A 236 50.69 -41.85 11.33
C ASN A 236 49.36 -41.44 10.69
N LYS A 237 48.75 -42.36 9.93
CA LYS A 237 47.44 -42.19 9.31
C LYS A 237 46.49 -43.25 9.82
N PHE A 238 45.41 -42.82 10.46
CA PHE A 238 44.36 -43.69 10.97
C PHE A 238 43.04 -42.93 11.07
N ARG A 239 41.94 -43.66 11.18
CA ARG A 239 40.64 -43.08 11.48
C ARG A 239 40.44 -43.02 12.99
N GLY A 240 40.52 -41.82 13.55
CA GLY A 240 40.26 -41.52 14.95
C GLY A 240 38.78 -41.24 15.23
N LEU A 241 38.48 -40.79 16.45
CA LEU A 241 37.14 -40.42 16.87
C LEU A 241 36.70 -39.04 16.37
N SER A 242 37.66 -38.15 16.07
CA SER A 242 37.40 -36.85 15.45
C SER A 242 37.26 -36.92 13.91
N GLY A 243 37.66 -38.04 13.29
CA GLY A 243 37.64 -38.23 11.83
C GLY A 243 38.92 -38.89 11.32
N GLU A 244 39.29 -38.60 10.07
CA GLU A 244 40.57 -39.04 9.49
C GLU A 244 41.72 -38.23 10.10
N PHE A 245 42.65 -38.91 10.78
CA PHE A 245 43.85 -38.32 11.36
C PHE A 245 45.00 -38.41 10.33
N ASP A 246 45.35 -37.27 9.74
CA ASP A 246 46.46 -37.14 8.79
C ASP A 246 47.24 -35.85 9.05
N LEU A 247 48.52 -36.01 9.39
CA LEU A 247 49.46 -34.93 9.68
C LEU A 247 50.52 -34.71 8.57
N THR A 248 50.41 -35.43 7.45
CA THR A 248 51.46 -35.41 6.41
C THR A 248 51.61 -34.07 5.69
N ASP A 249 50.60 -33.20 5.75
CA ASP A 249 50.70 -31.82 5.29
C ASP A 249 51.19 -30.91 6.42
N ARG A 250 52.40 -30.36 6.28
CA ARG A 250 53.01 -29.37 7.20
C ARG A 250 53.10 -29.76 8.69
N GLN A 251 52.94 -31.04 9.05
CA GLN A 251 52.83 -31.52 10.44
C GLN A 251 51.56 -31.00 11.16
N GLN A 252 50.47 -30.78 10.40
CA GLN A 252 49.20 -30.24 10.87
C GLN A 252 48.00 -31.10 10.41
N LEU A 253 46.92 -31.12 11.19
CA LEU A 253 45.74 -31.92 10.88
C LEU A 253 45.00 -31.39 9.64
N LYS A 254 44.79 -32.25 8.64
CA LYS A 254 44.12 -31.89 7.39
C LYS A 254 42.60 -31.75 7.53
N VAL A 255 42.05 -30.65 6.99
CA VAL A 255 40.61 -30.37 6.95
C VAL A 255 39.90 -31.22 5.89
N SER A 256 38.66 -31.63 6.20
CA SER A 256 37.75 -32.22 5.22
C SER A 256 36.36 -31.55 5.16
N VAL A 257 35.76 -31.20 6.31
CA VAL A 257 34.37 -30.68 6.38
C VAL A 257 34.19 -29.73 7.58
N PHE A 258 33.51 -28.59 7.37
CA PHE A 258 32.90 -27.81 8.45
C PHE A 258 31.38 -28.06 8.49
N GLN A 259 30.81 -28.06 9.69
CA GLN A 259 29.37 -28.13 9.93
C GLN A 259 28.88 -26.71 10.26
N ILE A 260 27.83 -26.27 9.57
CA ILE A 260 27.22 -24.96 9.81
C ILE A 260 26.01 -25.16 10.72
N ILE A 261 26.02 -24.44 11.85
CA ILE A 261 24.94 -24.46 12.84
C ILE A 261 24.25 -23.11 12.93
N ASN A 262 23.01 -23.13 13.40
CA ASN A 262 22.21 -21.97 13.75
C ASN A 262 21.69 -22.16 15.18
N VAL A 263 21.94 -21.17 16.04
CA VAL A 263 21.48 -21.14 17.43
C VAL A 263 20.01 -20.78 17.44
N VAL A 264 19.20 -21.55 18.17
CA VAL A 264 17.75 -21.37 18.27
C VAL A 264 17.29 -21.72 19.69
N GLU A 265 16.56 -20.81 20.31
CA GLU A 265 16.01 -20.91 21.68
C GLU A 265 17.10 -21.20 22.74
N ARG A 266 17.27 -22.48 23.12
CA ARG A 266 18.21 -22.95 24.15
C ARG A 266 19.17 -24.01 23.63
N GLY A 267 19.33 -24.09 22.32
CA GLY A 267 20.21 -25.04 21.67
C GLY A 267 20.64 -24.57 20.29
N TRP A 268 20.97 -25.54 19.45
CA TRP A 268 21.39 -25.28 18.08
C TRP A 268 20.90 -26.39 17.16
N ARG A 269 20.78 -26.05 15.88
CA ARG A 269 20.42 -26.98 14.80
C ARG A 269 21.46 -26.93 13.69
N GLU A 270 21.69 -28.07 13.05
CA GLU A 270 22.50 -28.17 11.84
C GLU A 270 21.72 -27.58 10.65
N ILE A 271 22.30 -26.58 9.98
CA ILE A 271 21.73 -26.03 8.75
C ILE A 271 22.41 -26.56 7.49
N GLY A 272 23.62 -27.11 7.61
CA GLY A 272 24.28 -27.85 6.55
C GLY A 272 25.79 -27.96 6.80
N PHE A 273 26.54 -28.08 5.73
CA PHE A 273 27.98 -28.32 5.75
C PHE A 273 28.70 -27.44 4.74
N TRP A 274 29.98 -27.19 4.97
CA TRP A 274 30.89 -26.64 3.98
C TRP A 274 32.00 -27.65 3.69
N THR A 275 32.26 -27.87 2.40
CA THR A 275 33.35 -28.71 1.87
C THR A 275 34.23 -27.86 0.94
N VAL A 276 35.25 -28.45 0.30
CA VAL A 276 36.45 -27.80 -0.29
C VAL A 276 36.22 -26.67 -1.33
N ASN A 277 34.98 -26.28 -1.64
CA ASN A 277 34.54 -24.86 -1.78
C ASN A 277 33.00 -24.74 -1.91
N GLU A 278 32.23 -25.69 -1.36
CA GLU A 278 30.77 -25.80 -1.59
C GLU A 278 30.01 -25.87 -0.26
N LEU A 279 28.97 -25.03 -0.12
CA LEU A 279 27.91 -25.20 0.89
C LEU A 279 26.96 -26.31 0.43
N LEU A 280 26.67 -27.25 1.32
CA LEU A 280 25.87 -28.44 1.04
C LEU A 280 24.85 -28.66 2.15
N ARG A 281 23.59 -28.93 1.77
CA ARG A 281 22.52 -29.16 2.75
C ARG A 281 22.70 -30.46 3.53
N LYS A 282 23.34 -31.45 2.90
CA LYS A 282 23.68 -32.76 3.47
C LYS A 282 24.99 -33.25 2.86
N LEU A 283 25.83 -33.89 3.68
CA LEU A 283 26.90 -34.74 3.18
C LEU A 283 26.28 -35.92 2.41
N LYS A 284 26.70 -36.13 1.16
CA LYS A 284 26.05 -37.05 0.21
C LYS A 284 26.02 -38.48 0.76
N GLN A 285 24.83 -39.08 0.82
CA GLN A 285 24.66 -40.53 0.96
C GLN A 285 23.84 -41.18 -0.17
N ASP A 286 23.21 -40.39 -1.05
CA ASP A 286 22.46 -40.89 -2.22
C ASP A 286 22.69 -40.03 -3.47
N TYR A 287 23.08 -40.67 -4.57
CA TYR A 287 23.15 -40.05 -5.89
C TYR A 287 21.77 -40.02 -6.56
N SER A 288 20.93 -39.05 -6.17
CA SER A 288 19.76 -38.66 -6.96
C SER A 288 19.96 -37.26 -7.53
N LYS A 289 20.31 -37.17 -8.82
CA LYS A 289 20.25 -35.90 -9.57
C LYS A 289 18.79 -35.45 -9.65
N LYS A 290 18.34 -34.61 -8.72
CA LYS A 290 17.13 -33.82 -8.91
C LYS A 290 17.49 -32.53 -9.62
N THR A 291 17.21 -32.48 -10.91
CA THR A 291 17.22 -31.25 -11.71
C THR A 291 16.07 -30.36 -11.24
N GLY A 292 16.38 -29.41 -10.36
CA GLY A 292 15.48 -28.36 -9.90
C GLY A 292 16.30 -27.09 -9.67
N GLN A 293 15.69 -25.91 -9.78
CA GLN A 293 16.39 -24.65 -9.54
C GLN A 293 16.98 -24.66 -8.13
N ALA A 294 18.29 -24.48 -8.03
CA ALA A 294 18.96 -24.36 -6.75
C ALA A 294 18.44 -23.12 -6.02
N SER A 295 18.04 -23.28 -4.76
CA SER A 295 17.88 -22.15 -3.86
C SER A 295 19.23 -21.47 -3.68
N MET A 296 19.24 -20.14 -3.54
CA MET A 296 20.48 -19.34 -3.48
C MET A 296 21.41 -19.74 -2.32
N LEU A 297 20.86 -20.42 -1.30
CA LEU A 297 21.57 -21.27 -0.36
C LEU A 297 21.08 -22.72 -0.51
N ASP A 298 21.99 -23.69 -0.67
CA ASP A 298 21.71 -25.11 -0.39
C ASP A 298 21.95 -25.41 1.10
N LEU A 299 21.25 -24.69 1.97
CA LEU A 299 21.22 -24.92 3.42
C LEU A 299 19.76 -25.07 3.87
N ASN A 300 19.54 -25.65 5.05
CA ASN A 300 18.23 -25.56 5.71
C ASN A 300 17.90 -24.09 6.05
N PRO A 301 16.62 -23.69 6.06
CA PRO A 301 16.22 -22.30 6.36
C PRO A 301 16.78 -21.80 7.69
N VAL A 302 17.47 -20.66 7.67
CA VAL A 302 18.05 -20.01 8.85
C VAL A 302 16.95 -19.26 9.63
N ILE A 303 17.11 -19.20 10.95
CA ILE A 303 16.37 -18.29 11.83
C ILE A 303 17.41 -17.29 12.29
N TRP A 304 17.14 -16.03 12.00
CA TRP A 304 17.98 -14.88 12.32
C TRP A 304 17.51 -14.25 13.64
N PRO A 305 18.33 -13.38 14.26
CA PRO A 305 17.96 -12.67 15.48
C PRO A 305 16.61 -11.97 15.34
N GLY A 306 15.82 -11.96 16.42
CA GLY A 306 14.41 -11.55 16.39
C GLY A 306 13.48 -12.51 15.62
N GLU A 307 13.74 -13.82 15.70
CA GLU A 307 12.93 -14.92 15.15
C GLU A 307 12.63 -14.84 13.63
N SER A 308 13.46 -14.11 12.87
CA SER A 308 13.17 -13.84 11.46
C SER A 308 13.68 -14.94 10.53
N THR A 309 12.88 -15.34 9.54
CA THR A 309 13.30 -16.27 8.47
C THR A 309 13.82 -15.55 7.21
N GLU A 310 13.69 -14.22 7.17
CA GLU A 310 14.20 -13.37 6.08
C GLU A 310 15.68 -13.09 6.31
N ILE A 311 16.51 -13.23 5.27
CA ILE A 311 17.94 -12.88 5.35
C ILE A 311 18.04 -11.36 5.64
N PRO A 312 18.71 -10.95 6.73
CA PRO A 312 18.91 -9.53 7.03
C PRO A 312 19.59 -8.82 5.86
N MET A 313 19.20 -7.56 5.60
CA MET A 313 19.83 -6.74 4.54
C MET A 313 21.34 -6.56 4.74
N GLY A 314 21.83 -6.76 5.97
CA GLY A 314 23.24 -6.63 6.35
C GLY A 314 23.70 -5.19 6.57
N TRP A 315 22.85 -4.22 6.28
CA TRP A 315 23.02 -2.81 6.57
C TRP A 315 21.69 -2.15 6.92
N GLU A 316 21.76 -1.03 7.60
CA GLU A 316 20.67 -0.13 7.94
C GLU A 316 21.19 1.31 7.87
N ILE A 317 20.36 2.29 7.52
CA ILE A 317 20.72 3.71 7.68
C ILE A 317 20.37 4.11 9.12
N PRO A 318 21.33 4.51 9.97
CA PRO A 318 21.06 5.05 11.29
C PRO A 318 20.09 6.24 11.18
N ARG A 319 19.07 6.25 12.02
CA ARG A 319 18.07 7.32 12.06
C ARG A 319 18.09 7.98 13.43
N VAL A 320 18.05 9.29 13.44
CA VAL A 320 17.81 10.09 14.63
C VAL A 320 16.49 10.80 14.39
N GLU A 321 15.50 10.52 15.23
CA GLU A 321 14.23 11.24 15.19
C GLU A 321 14.46 12.70 15.57
N PHE A 322 13.83 13.61 14.82
CA PHE A 322 13.87 15.04 15.08
C PHE A 322 12.56 15.45 15.76
N ASP A 323 12.64 16.33 16.77
CA ASP A 323 11.50 16.80 17.57
C ASP A 323 10.77 15.70 18.37
N THR A 324 11.51 14.89 19.13
CA THR A 324 10.94 14.07 20.21
C THR A 324 10.74 14.91 21.48
N ALA A 325 9.85 14.50 22.39
CA ALA A 325 9.55 15.25 23.62
C ALA A 325 10.77 15.48 24.56
N ASP A 326 11.82 14.68 24.40
CA ASP A 326 13.10 14.79 25.13
C ASP A 326 14.18 15.56 24.34
N ALA A 327 13.91 15.95 23.09
CA ALA A 327 14.85 16.69 22.25
C ALA A 327 14.85 18.20 22.62
N PRO A 328 16.02 18.83 22.83
CA PRO A 328 16.09 20.25 23.21
C PRO A 328 15.77 21.24 22.07
N ILE A 329 15.24 20.78 20.94
CA ILE A 329 14.99 21.56 19.73
C ILE A 329 13.62 21.17 19.14
N SER A 330 12.56 21.77 19.66
CA SER A 330 11.28 21.87 18.94
C SER A 330 11.42 22.91 17.82
N GLY A 331 11.99 22.49 16.69
CA GLY A 331 12.40 23.35 15.58
C GLY A 331 11.37 23.39 14.46
N SER A 332 11.28 24.53 13.75
CA SER A 332 10.54 24.59 12.50
C SER A 332 11.22 23.75 11.42
N TYR A 333 10.52 23.46 10.32
CA TYR A 333 11.15 22.85 9.13
C TYR A 333 12.35 23.65 8.59
N ASN A 334 12.46 24.96 8.86
CA ASN A 334 13.67 25.70 8.49
C ASN A 334 14.84 25.32 9.40
N ASP A 335 14.60 25.15 10.70
CA ASP A 335 15.61 24.73 11.68
C ASP A 335 16.07 23.29 11.44
N PHE A 336 15.13 22.40 11.07
CA PHE A 336 15.43 21.00 10.70
C PHE A 336 16.36 20.93 9.48
N VAL A 337 16.00 21.64 8.40
CA VAL A 337 16.84 21.73 7.19
C VAL A 337 18.18 22.43 7.47
N TYR A 338 18.20 23.40 8.39
CA TYR A 338 19.44 24.06 8.81
C TYR A 338 20.40 23.11 9.57
N GLN A 339 19.91 22.07 10.27
CA GLN A 339 20.80 21.06 10.88
C GLN A 339 21.59 20.26 9.84
N VAL A 340 21.02 20.03 8.65
CA VAL A 340 21.70 19.35 7.53
C VAL A 340 22.84 20.22 7.01
N TYR A 341 22.57 21.52 6.81
CA TYR A 341 23.59 22.51 6.42
C TYR A 341 24.69 22.71 7.47
N LEU A 342 24.38 22.56 8.76
CA LEU A 342 25.38 22.53 9.83
C LEU A 342 26.19 21.21 9.89
N GLN A 343 26.00 20.29 8.93
CA GLN A 343 26.66 18.98 8.85
C GLN A 343 26.47 18.12 10.11
N LYS A 344 25.35 18.33 10.84
CA LYS A 344 24.97 17.49 11.98
C LYS A 344 24.32 16.18 11.53
N TYR A 345 23.68 16.19 10.35
CA TYR A 345 23.04 15.04 9.72
C TYR A 345 23.30 15.07 8.22
N ASP A 346 23.56 13.92 7.59
CA ASP A 346 23.84 13.84 6.14
C ASP A 346 22.58 14.06 5.28
N ILE A 347 21.42 13.67 5.79
CA ILE A 347 20.12 13.69 5.10
C ILE A 347 19.03 14.04 6.10
N ALA A 348 18.06 14.90 5.72
CA ALA A 348 16.78 14.99 6.41
C ALA A 348 15.63 14.44 5.55
N VAL A 349 14.83 13.57 6.18
CA VAL A 349 13.71 12.83 5.59
C VAL A 349 12.43 13.19 6.33
N ALA A 350 11.66 14.10 5.75
CA ALA A 350 10.29 14.45 6.16
C ALA A 350 9.56 15.08 4.96
N ASP A 351 8.32 15.49 5.17
CA ASP A 351 7.45 16.30 4.29
C ASP A 351 7.96 17.75 4.11
N ILE A 352 9.25 17.89 3.76
CA ILE A 352 9.94 19.15 3.59
C ILE A 352 9.59 19.74 2.22
N THR A 353 8.75 20.78 2.18
CA THR A 353 8.51 21.54 0.94
C THR A 353 9.79 22.19 0.43
N ILE A 354 10.11 21.98 -0.85
CA ILE A 354 11.17 22.70 -1.54
C ILE A 354 10.79 24.19 -1.60
N ARG A 355 11.65 25.07 -1.07
CA ARG A 355 11.50 26.54 -1.18
C ARG A 355 12.80 27.20 -1.58
N SER A 356 12.71 28.31 -2.31
CA SER A 356 13.85 29.13 -2.72
C SER A 356 14.79 29.50 -1.56
N ASN A 357 14.24 29.89 -0.40
CA ASN A 357 15.05 30.25 0.77
C ASN A 357 15.83 29.06 1.37
N ARG A 358 15.38 27.81 1.17
CA ARG A 358 16.06 26.59 1.64
C ARG A 358 17.10 26.13 0.61
N SER A 359 16.80 26.22 -0.69
CA SER A 359 17.73 25.87 -1.77
C SER A 359 18.94 26.79 -1.90
N LEU A 360 19.08 27.80 -1.03
CA LEU A 360 20.30 28.60 -0.91
C LEU A 360 21.43 27.87 -0.15
N TYR A 361 21.10 26.83 0.63
CA TYR A 361 22.04 26.18 1.55
C TYR A 361 21.86 24.66 1.71
N VAL A 362 20.84 24.05 1.10
CA VAL A 362 20.71 22.58 0.95
C VAL A 362 20.35 22.21 -0.48
N ASP A 363 20.76 21.01 -0.90
CA ASP A 363 20.29 20.36 -2.12
C ASP A 363 19.02 19.53 -1.82
N PHE A 364 18.13 19.41 -2.81
CA PHE A 364 16.88 18.64 -2.72
C PHE A 364 16.86 17.51 -3.75
N THR A 365 16.15 16.41 -3.44
CA THR A 365 15.77 15.42 -4.47
C THR A 365 14.73 15.98 -5.45
N ALA A 366 14.49 15.23 -6.53
CA ALA A 366 13.19 15.28 -7.21
C ALA A 366 12.04 15.14 -6.18
N PRO A 367 10.94 15.91 -6.33
CA PRO A 367 9.83 15.84 -5.40
C PRO A 367 9.11 14.49 -5.50
N TYR A 368 8.72 13.94 -4.34
CA TYR A 368 7.99 12.67 -4.25
C TYR A 368 6.49 12.85 -4.02
N THR A 369 6.00 14.10 -3.98
CA THR A 369 4.57 14.44 -3.88
C THR A 369 4.13 15.45 -4.92
N GLU A 370 2.82 15.53 -5.17
CA GLU A 370 2.22 16.55 -6.02
C GLU A 370 2.53 17.97 -5.53
N SER A 371 2.83 18.85 -6.49
CA SER A 371 3.15 20.25 -6.23
C SER A 371 1.90 21.13 -6.19
N GLY A 372 1.79 22.01 -5.20
CA GLY A 372 0.75 23.04 -5.15
C GLY A 372 0.23 23.34 -3.75
N VAL A 373 -0.22 24.57 -3.55
CA VAL A 373 -1.10 24.97 -2.45
C VAL A 373 -2.48 25.19 -3.04
N GLY A 374 -3.47 24.45 -2.57
CA GLY A 374 -4.88 24.57 -2.97
C GLY A 374 -5.73 25.13 -1.84
N MET A 375 -7.05 25.15 -2.05
CA MET A 375 -8.00 25.44 -0.98
C MET A 375 -9.12 24.41 -0.91
N ILE A 376 -9.52 24.06 0.32
CA ILE A 376 -10.71 23.25 0.62
C ILE A 376 -11.86 24.22 0.87
N VAL A 377 -12.95 24.01 0.15
CA VAL A 377 -14.19 24.79 0.29
C VAL A 377 -15.39 23.86 0.42
N PRO A 378 -16.46 24.27 1.12
CA PRO A 378 -17.74 23.56 1.06
C PRO A 378 -18.28 23.50 -0.37
N VAL A 379 -18.90 22.39 -0.75
CA VAL A 379 -19.69 22.27 -1.97
C VAL A 379 -21.03 23.00 -1.77
N LYS A 380 -21.54 23.67 -2.80
CA LYS A 380 -22.87 24.30 -2.71
C LYS A 380 -23.95 23.22 -2.60
N GLU A 381 -24.66 23.19 -1.48
CA GLU A 381 -25.88 22.41 -1.33
C GLU A 381 -27.00 22.97 -2.22
N ASN A 382 -26.99 22.60 -3.50
CA ASN A 382 -28.18 22.69 -4.35
C ASN A 382 -29.15 21.57 -3.95
N VAL A 383 -29.92 21.77 -2.88
CA VAL A 383 -31.05 20.88 -2.55
C VAL A 383 -31.98 20.86 -3.77
N ASN A 384 -32.08 19.70 -4.42
CA ASN A 384 -32.57 19.57 -5.80
C ASN A 384 -34.12 19.58 -5.87
N THR A 385 -34.73 20.64 -5.31
CA THR A 385 -36.18 20.78 -5.06
C THR A 385 -36.99 21.20 -6.29
N ASP A 386 -36.33 21.48 -7.41
CA ASP A 386 -37.00 21.86 -8.66
C ASP A 386 -37.73 20.67 -9.29
N MET A 387 -39.02 20.49 -8.96
CA MET A 387 -39.92 19.46 -9.51
C MET A 387 -40.02 19.42 -11.05
N TRP A 388 -39.50 20.45 -11.73
CA TRP A 388 -39.49 20.66 -13.17
C TRP A 388 -38.08 20.55 -13.79
N LEU A 389 -37.13 19.91 -13.10
CA LEU A 389 -35.73 19.77 -13.53
C LEU A 389 -35.59 19.27 -14.99
N PHE A 390 -36.48 18.35 -15.40
CA PHE A 390 -36.53 17.77 -16.76
C PHE A 390 -36.88 18.78 -17.88
N LEU A 391 -37.35 19.99 -17.59
CA LEU A 391 -37.60 21.02 -18.60
C LEU A 391 -36.38 21.92 -18.89
N LYS A 392 -35.43 22.02 -17.94
CA LYS A 392 -34.26 22.90 -18.04
C LYS A 392 -33.25 22.61 -19.17
N PRO A 393 -33.03 21.35 -19.65
CA PRO A 393 -32.00 21.06 -20.67
C PRO A 393 -32.28 21.62 -22.07
N LEU A 394 -33.50 22.08 -22.34
CA LEU A 394 -33.93 22.66 -23.61
C LEU A 394 -34.50 24.05 -23.33
N SER A 395 -34.11 25.05 -24.13
CA SER A 395 -34.71 26.38 -24.00
C SER A 395 -36.21 26.35 -24.33
N THR A 396 -36.97 27.29 -23.76
CA THR A 396 -38.39 27.47 -24.06
C THR A 396 -38.65 27.62 -25.57
N GLU A 397 -37.75 28.29 -26.29
CA GLU A 397 -37.79 28.39 -27.76
C GLU A 397 -37.66 27.04 -28.47
N MET A 398 -36.76 26.16 -28.02
CA MET A 398 -36.61 24.81 -28.58
C MET A 398 -37.84 23.93 -28.31
N TRP A 399 -38.47 24.07 -27.13
CA TRP A 399 -39.74 23.41 -26.83
C TRP A 399 -40.87 23.88 -27.77
N PHE A 400 -41.05 25.20 -27.93
CA PHE A 400 -42.07 25.73 -28.85
C PHE A 400 -41.78 25.39 -30.32
N GLY A 401 -40.52 25.43 -30.76
CA GLY A 401 -40.08 25.01 -32.09
C GLY A 401 -40.45 23.55 -32.37
N SER A 402 -40.18 22.65 -31.42
CA SER A 402 -40.52 21.22 -31.52
C SER A 402 -42.04 20.98 -31.59
N ILE A 403 -42.82 21.71 -30.79
CA ILE A 403 -44.30 21.65 -30.82
C ILE A 403 -44.86 22.16 -32.15
N ASN A 404 -44.29 23.23 -32.71
CA ASN A 404 -44.73 23.79 -33.99
C ASN A 404 -44.34 22.88 -35.16
N ALA A 405 -43.12 22.35 -35.20
CA ALA A 405 -42.67 21.40 -36.22
C ALA A 405 -43.51 20.11 -36.22
N THR A 406 -43.84 19.55 -35.04
CA THR A 406 -44.72 18.38 -34.95
C THR A 406 -46.16 18.67 -35.39
N LYS A 407 -46.70 19.86 -35.12
CA LYS A 407 -48.01 20.31 -35.65
C LYS A 407 -47.99 20.42 -37.18
N GLU A 408 -46.97 21.03 -37.76
CA GLU A 408 -46.84 21.18 -39.21
C GLU A 408 -46.70 19.82 -39.90
N ILE A 409 -45.87 18.92 -39.39
CA ILE A 409 -45.70 17.57 -39.95
C ILE A 409 -46.98 16.74 -39.80
N ARG A 410 -47.72 16.90 -38.70
CA ARG A 410 -49.05 16.29 -38.55
C ARG A 410 -50.06 16.87 -39.56
N ARG A 411 -50.00 18.17 -39.87
CA ARG A 411 -50.83 18.81 -40.90
C ARG A 411 -50.52 18.25 -42.29
N VAL A 412 -49.23 18.19 -42.65
CA VAL A 412 -48.76 17.56 -43.90
C VAL A 412 -49.24 16.11 -43.99
N LEU A 413 -49.08 15.31 -42.93
CA LEU A 413 -49.48 13.91 -42.92
C LEU A 413 -51.01 13.72 -43.07
N LEU A 414 -51.82 14.54 -42.37
CA LEU A 414 -53.28 14.47 -42.45
C LEU A 414 -53.81 14.92 -43.81
N HIS A 415 -53.27 15.99 -44.38
CA HIS A 415 -53.71 16.53 -45.68
C HIS A 415 -53.38 15.57 -46.84
N HIS A 416 -52.30 14.78 -46.71
CA HIS A 416 -51.88 13.81 -47.73
C HIS A 416 -52.66 12.50 -47.72
N ASN A 417 -53.36 12.17 -46.62
CA ASN A 417 -54.07 10.90 -46.46
C ASN A 417 -55.42 10.85 -47.21
N GLN A 418 -55.67 11.81 -48.11
CA GLN A 418 -56.95 12.04 -48.79
C GLN A 418 -56.83 12.11 -50.34
N GLN A 419 -55.65 11.88 -50.92
CA GLN A 419 -55.45 11.72 -52.37
C GLN A 419 -54.62 10.46 -52.71
N GLU A 420 -55.16 9.61 -53.58
CA GLU A 420 -54.54 8.33 -53.99
C GLU A 420 -53.51 8.49 -55.13
N GLU A 421 -52.29 8.95 -54.82
CA GLU A 421 -51.16 8.86 -55.76
C GLU A 421 -49.90 8.27 -55.10
N GLU A 422 -49.12 7.52 -55.86
CA GLU A 422 -47.97 6.78 -55.33
C GLU A 422 -46.74 7.67 -55.07
N LEU A 423 -46.45 8.61 -55.98
CA LEU A 423 -45.36 9.58 -55.85
C LEU A 423 -45.51 10.41 -54.56
N LYS A 424 -46.75 10.78 -54.23
CA LYS A 424 -47.12 11.49 -53.01
C LYS A 424 -46.77 10.68 -51.75
N ARG A 425 -47.07 9.37 -51.73
CA ARG A 425 -46.70 8.47 -50.62
C ARG A 425 -45.19 8.26 -50.49
N PHE A 426 -44.41 8.35 -51.57
CA PHE A 426 -42.95 8.27 -51.52
C PHE A 426 -42.32 9.50 -50.82
N LEU A 427 -42.72 10.71 -51.20
CA LEU A 427 -42.23 11.96 -50.59
C LEU A 427 -42.55 12.03 -49.09
N ALA A 428 -43.77 11.66 -48.69
CA ALA A 428 -44.15 11.63 -47.27
C ALA A 428 -43.30 10.67 -46.43
N ARG A 429 -42.87 9.53 -46.99
CA ARG A 429 -41.95 8.59 -46.32
C ARG A 429 -40.55 9.19 -46.15
N ILE A 430 -40.06 9.99 -47.11
CA ILE A 430 -38.78 10.68 -47.00
C ILE A 430 -38.84 11.75 -45.90
N VAL A 431 -39.87 12.60 -45.90
CA VAL A 431 -40.08 13.61 -44.84
C VAL A 431 -40.16 12.97 -43.45
N LEU A 432 -40.86 11.83 -43.31
CA LEU A 432 -40.90 11.07 -42.06
C LEU A 432 -39.56 10.46 -41.66
N ARG A 433 -38.72 10.00 -42.61
CA ARG A 433 -37.37 9.49 -42.32
C ARG A 433 -36.46 10.62 -41.84
N VAL A 434 -36.47 11.77 -42.52
CA VAL A 434 -35.70 12.96 -42.12
C VAL A 434 -36.16 13.46 -40.74
N TRP A 435 -37.47 13.56 -40.50
CA TRP A 435 -38.00 13.98 -39.20
C TRP A 435 -37.65 13.02 -38.05
N ARG A 436 -37.62 11.70 -38.31
CA ARG A 436 -37.13 10.72 -37.32
C ARG A 436 -35.66 10.95 -36.97
N VAL A 437 -34.82 11.30 -37.94
CA VAL A 437 -33.41 11.66 -37.69
C VAL A 437 -33.32 12.94 -36.83
N VAL A 438 -34.10 13.97 -37.15
CA VAL A 438 -34.15 15.21 -36.34
C VAL A 438 -34.59 14.93 -34.90
N LEU A 439 -35.64 14.12 -34.70
CA LEU A 439 -36.10 13.69 -33.38
C LEU A 439 -35.04 12.88 -32.61
N LEU A 440 -34.29 11.99 -33.29
CA LEU A 440 -33.21 11.22 -32.67
C LEU A 440 -32.05 12.14 -32.22
N VAL A 441 -31.67 13.11 -33.05
CA VAL A 441 -30.65 14.11 -32.69
C VAL A 441 -31.11 14.95 -31.50
N LEU A 442 -32.35 15.47 -31.51
CA LEU A 442 -32.90 16.24 -30.39
C LEU A 442 -32.96 15.41 -29.09
N ALA A 443 -33.36 14.14 -29.16
CA ALA A 443 -33.39 13.25 -28.01
C ALA A 443 -31.99 12.98 -27.44
N ALA A 444 -31.00 12.74 -28.31
CA ALA A 444 -29.61 12.55 -27.92
C ALA A 444 -28.96 13.81 -27.33
N SER A 445 -29.27 14.99 -27.90
CA SER A 445 -28.83 16.28 -27.35
C SER A 445 -29.48 16.56 -25.99
N TYR A 446 -30.75 16.23 -25.81
CA TYR A 446 -31.43 16.34 -24.52
C TYR A 446 -30.79 15.46 -23.45
N THR A 447 -30.54 14.17 -23.74
CA THR A 447 -29.93 13.26 -22.75
C THR A 447 -28.49 13.66 -22.41
N ALA A 448 -27.70 14.11 -23.39
CA ALA A 448 -26.35 14.62 -23.15
C ALA A 448 -26.34 15.88 -22.27
N SER A 449 -27.20 16.87 -22.57
CA SER A 449 -27.31 18.11 -21.79
C SER A 449 -27.84 17.87 -20.38
N PHE A 450 -28.81 16.97 -20.22
CA PHE A 450 -29.36 16.62 -18.91
C PHE A 450 -28.33 15.88 -18.03
N ALA A 451 -27.59 14.94 -18.59
CA ALA A 451 -26.51 14.24 -17.89
C ALA A 451 -25.39 15.21 -17.46
N SER A 452 -24.97 16.11 -18.35
CA SER A 452 -23.98 17.16 -18.05
C SER A 452 -24.45 18.07 -16.91
N MET A 453 -25.72 18.52 -16.94
CA MET A 453 -26.29 19.37 -15.90
C MET A 453 -26.32 18.68 -14.53
N LEU A 454 -26.74 17.41 -14.46
CA LEU A 454 -26.73 16.63 -13.22
C LEU A 454 -25.31 16.50 -12.63
N THR A 455 -24.31 16.22 -13.46
CA THR A 455 -22.91 16.09 -13.01
C THR A 455 -22.29 17.41 -12.55
N VAL A 456 -22.65 18.54 -13.17
CA VAL A 456 -22.11 19.87 -12.80
C VAL A 456 -22.75 20.40 -11.51
N GLN A 457 -24.05 20.17 -11.30
CA GLN A 457 -24.73 20.66 -10.09
C GLN A 457 -24.27 19.97 -8.79
N GLN A 458 -23.75 18.74 -8.88
CA GLN A 458 -23.26 17.97 -7.72
C GLN A 458 -21.87 18.39 -7.22
N LEU A 459 -21.08 19.10 -8.04
CA LEU A 459 -19.66 19.37 -7.77
C LEU A 459 -19.30 20.86 -7.72
N SER A 460 -20.29 21.76 -7.75
CA SER A 460 -20.02 23.21 -7.76
C SER A 460 -19.48 23.71 -6.41
N PRO A 461 -18.23 24.22 -6.32
CA PRO A 461 -17.69 24.76 -5.07
C PRO A 461 -18.40 26.05 -4.64
N THR A 462 -18.36 26.35 -3.33
CA THR A 462 -18.92 27.60 -2.80
C THR A 462 -18.19 28.83 -3.34
N VAL A 463 -16.86 28.77 -3.40
CA VAL A 463 -15.97 29.83 -3.91
C VAL A 463 -14.98 29.22 -4.89
N THR A 464 -14.64 29.94 -5.98
CA THR A 464 -13.76 29.43 -7.06
C THR A 464 -12.38 30.11 -7.12
N ASP A 465 -12.17 31.22 -6.42
CA ASP A 465 -10.92 31.98 -6.45
C ASP A 465 -10.57 32.50 -5.04
N VAL A 466 -9.30 32.40 -4.65
CA VAL A 466 -8.79 32.95 -3.39
C VAL A 466 -8.88 34.49 -3.37
N HIS A 467 -8.75 35.15 -4.52
CA HIS A 467 -8.90 36.61 -4.61
C HIS A 467 -10.34 37.07 -4.36
N GLU A 468 -11.35 36.20 -4.56
CA GLU A 468 -12.73 36.46 -4.15
C GLU A 468 -12.87 36.50 -2.63
N LEU A 469 -12.24 35.54 -1.92
CA LEU A 469 -12.18 35.51 -0.45
C LEU A 469 -11.51 36.76 0.12
N GLN A 470 -10.38 37.17 -0.49
CA GLN A 470 -9.59 38.34 -0.11
C GLN A 470 -10.41 39.63 -0.27
N LYS A 471 -11.01 39.84 -1.45
CA LYS A 471 -11.82 41.02 -1.78
C LYS A 471 -13.09 41.12 -0.91
N ASN A 472 -13.70 39.98 -0.60
CA ASN A 472 -14.90 39.92 0.24
C ASN A 472 -14.58 39.95 1.75
N GLY A 473 -13.29 39.99 2.14
CA GLY A 473 -12.86 40.06 3.53
C GLY A 473 -13.28 38.85 4.38
N GLN A 474 -13.38 37.66 3.77
CA GLN A 474 -13.77 36.43 4.46
C GLN A 474 -12.62 35.88 5.32
N TYR A 475 -12.95 35.00 6.27
CA TYR A 475 -11.96 34.32 7.11
C TYR A 475 -11.41 33.08 6.40
N VAL A 476 -10.10 32.89 6.43
CA VAL A 476 -9.39 31.76 5.81
C VAL A 476 -8.56 31.03 6.85
N GLY A 477 -8.63 29.70 6.87
CA GLY A 477 -7.83 28.86 7.75
C GLY A 477 -6.52 28.40 7.10
N PHE A 478 -5.50 28.13 7.90
CA PHE A 478 -4.25 27.48 7.49
C PHE A 478 -3.66 26.63 8.63
N HIS A 479 -2.73 25.74 8.32
CA HIS A 479 -2.04 24.92 9.33
C HIS A 479 -0.99 25.72 10.10
N GLN A 480 -1.03 25.66 11.43
CA GLN A 480 -0.10 26.38 12.31
C GLN A 480 1.37 26.00 12.01
N GLY A 481 2.26 26.98 11.91
CA GLY A 481 3.68 26.74 11.55
C GLY A 481 3.94 26.38 10.08
N SER A 482 2.89 26.28 9.24
CA SER A 482 3.06 26.14 7.79
C SER A 482 3.45 27.46 7.15
N TYR A 483 4.26 27.41 6.08
CA TYR A 483 4.61 28.59 5.29
C TYR A 483 3.42 29.23 4.56
N VAL A 484 2.27 28.55 4.52
CA VAL A 484 1.02 29.08 3.97
C VAL A 484 0.60 30.40 4.64
N GLU A 485 0.98 30.63 5.90
CA GLU A 485 0.76 31.92 6.57
C GLU A 485 1.37 33.09 5.78
N GLY A 486 2.67 33.00 5.48
CA GLY A 486 3.38 34.02 4.69
C GLY A 486 2.80 34.17 3.28
N LEU A 487 2.42 33.06 2.64
CA LEU A 487 1.78 33.08 1.34
C LEU A 487 0.43 33.82 1.34
N LEU A 488 -0.40 33.65 2.38
CA LEU A 488 -1.67 34.37 2.49
C LEU A 488 -1.45 35.87 2.73
N LEU A 489 -0.42 36.25 3.47
CA LEU A 489 -0.02 37.65 3.64
C LEU A 489 0.49 38.26 2.32
N ASP A 490 1.31 37.52 1.55
CA ASP A 490 1.82 37.93 0.23
C ASP A 490 0.69 38.09 -0.81
N ILE A 491 -0.38 37.28 -0.73
CA ILE A 491 -1.60 37.41 -1.54
C ILE A 491 -2.43 38.66 -1.14
N GLY A 492 -2.14 39.26 0.02
CA GLY A 492 -2.78 40.49 0.49
C GLY A 492 -3.97 40.27 1.43
N PHE A 493 -4.03 39.16 2.16
CA PHE A 493 -4.94 39.02 3.30
C PHE A 493 -4.43 39.81 4.51
N HIS A 494 -5.34 40.45 5.24
CA HIS A 494 -5.00 41.00 6.55
C HIS A 494 -4.83 39.88 7.59
N THR A 495 -3.86 40.04 8.51
CA THR A 495 -3.57 39.09 9.59
C THR A 495 -4.80 38.78 10.46
N SER A 496 -5.73 39.72 10.61
CA SER A 496 -7.00 39.51 11.34
C SER A 496 -8.03 38.65 10.60
N LYS A 497 -7.78 38.27 9.34
CA LYS A 497 -8.65 37.46 8.48
C LYS A 497 -8.10 36.05 8.22
N ILE A 498 -6.88 35.76 8.63
CA ILE A 498 -6.30 34.41 8.58
C ILE A 498 -6.33 33.78 9.98
N ARG A 499 -6.52 32.46 10.06
CA ARG A 499 -6.61 31.73 11.33
C ARG A 499 -5.74 30.46 11.31
N PRO A 500 -4.80 30.29 12.25
CA PRO A 500 -4.04 29.05 12.39
C PRO A 500 -4.87 27.97 13.08
N TYR A 501 -4.66 26.73 12.67
CA TYR A 501 -5.25 25.52 13.26
C TYR A 501 -4.20 24.40 13.28
N ALA A 502 -4.23 23.52 14.28
CA ALA A 502 -3.19 22.53 14.49
C ALA A 502 -3.53 21.13 13.96
N THR A 503 -4.80 20.71 14.00
CA THR A 503 -5.21 19.34 13.63
C THR A 503 -6.22 19.30 12.47
N PRO A 504 -6.29 18.17 11.72
CA PRO A 504 -7.33 17.96 10.71
C PRO A 504 -8.76 18.04 11.23
N ASP A 505 -8.98 17.66 12.50
CA ASP A 505 -10.30 17.75 13.15
C ASP A 505 -10.68 19.21 13.44
N ASP A 506 -9.72 20.06 13.81
CA ASP A 506 -9.93 21.51 13.96
C ASP A 506 -10.36 22.13 12.63
N PHE A 507 -9.70 21.79 11.52
CA PHE A 507 -10.05 22.26 10.18
C PHE A 507 -11.50 21.92 9.83
N TYR A 508 -11.91 20.67 10.07
CA TYR A 508 -13.28 20.21 9.82
C TYR A 508 -14.29 20.98 10.68
N SER A 509 -14.00 21.19 11.97
CA SER A 509 -14.87 21.96 12.87
C SER A 509 -15.05 23.41 12.39
N ALA A 510 -13.97 24.06 11.94
CA ALA A 510 -13.97 25.45 11.50
C ALA A 510 -14.65 25.67 10.13
N LEU A 511 -14.53 24.70 9.23
CA LEU A 511 -15.25 24.69 7.95
C LEU A 511 -16.74 24.42 8.14
N SER A 512 -17.09 23.39 8.92
CA SER A 512 -18.49 22.97 9.13
C SER A 512 -19.32 23.99 9.91
N ASN A 513 -18.73 24.73 10.86
CA ASN A 513 -19.42 25.78 11.60
C ASN A 513 -19.37 27.18 10.93
N GLY A 514 -18.73 27.29 9.76
CA GLY A 514 -18.61 28.56 9.02
C GLY A 514 -17.66 29.60 9.63
N SER A 515 -16.79 29.21 10.58
CA SER A 515 -15.76 30.09 11.14
C SER A 515 -14.73 30.54 10.11
N ILE A 516 -14.49 29.73 9.09
CA ILE A 516 -13.69 30.02 7.91
C ILE A 516 -14.48 29.65 6.64
N ALA A 517 -14.32 30.41 5.57
CA ALA A 517 -14.94 30.15 4.28
C ALA A 517 -14.14 29.13 3.44
N ALA A 518 -12.83 29.04 3.69
CA ALA A 518 -11.93 28.10 3.05
C ALA A 518 -10.76 27.76 3.99
N LEU A 519 -10.17 26.58 3.81
CA LEU A 519 -8.88 26.18 4.38
C LEU A 519 -7.85 26.15 3.25
N VAL A 520 -6.73 26.85 3.39
CA VAL A 520 -5.64 26.83 2.41
C VAL A 520 -4.53 25.91 2.92
N HIS A 521 -4.09 24.96 2.08
CA HIS A 521 -3.08 23.96 2.43
C HIS A 521 -2.40 23.38 1.19
N GLU A 522 -1.24 22.77 1.37
CA GLU A 522 -0.59 21.95 0.34
C GLU A 522 -1.43 20.73 -0.07
N VAL A 523 -1.41 20.44 -1.38
CA VAL A 523 -2.26 19.42 -2.04
C VAL A 523 -2.23 18.03 -1.36
N PRO A 524 -1.09 17.47 -0.92
CA PRO A 524 -1.06 16.16 -0.26
C PRO A 524 -1.92 16.09 1.01
N TYR A 525 -1.92 17.13 1.84
CA TYR A 525 -2.77 17.18 3.04
C TYR A 525 -4.24 17.48 2.70
N ILE A 526 -4.51 18.20 1.60
CA ILE A 526 -5.88 18.33 1.09
C ILE A 526 -6.44 16.97 0.66
N LYS A 527 -5.66 16.14 -0.05
CA LYS A 527 -6.06 14.77 -0.39
C LYS A 527 -6.34 13.94 0.86
N LEU A 528 -5.47 14.01 1.88
CA LEU A 528 -5.67 13.33 3.17
C LEU A 528 -6.97 13.79 3.87
N PHE A 529 -7.24 15.10 3.89
CA PHE A 529 -8.47 15.65 4.45
C PHE A 529 -9.72 15.17 3.70
N LEU A 530 -9.71 15.23 2.35
CA LEU A 530 -10.85 14.80 1.54
C LEU A 530 -11.07 13.28 1.56
N ALA A 531 -10.02 12.48 1.81
CA ALA A 531 -10.14 11.06 2.07
C ALA A 531 -10.86 10.76 3.40
N LYS A 532 -10.62 11.58 4.45
CA LYS A 532 -11.31 11.48 5.75
C LYS A 532 -12.71 12.10 5.74
N TYR A 533 -12.92 13.19 5.01
CA TYR A 533 -14.16 13.98 4.95
C TYR A 533 -14.66 14.17 3.51
N SER A 534 -15.03 13.07 2.86
CA SER A 534 -15.40 13.04 1.44
C SER A 534 -16.76 13.67 1.10
N LYS A 535 -17.63 13.90 2.09
CA LYS A 535 -18.97 14.51 1.91
C LYS A 535 -18.93 16.01 2.18
N GLY A 536 -19.46 16.81 1.27
CA GLY A 536 -19.72 18.25 1.46
C GLY A 536 -18.53 19.18 1.20
N TYR A 537 -17.33 18.67 0.88
CA TYR A 537 -16.15 19.49 0.61
C TYR A 537 -15.50 19.14 -0.73
N THR A 538 -14.82 20.11 -1.34
CA THR A 538 -14.06 19.91 -2.57
C THR A 538 -12.78 20.75 -2.58
N MET A 539 -11.78 20.30 -3.34
CA MET A 539 -10.57 21.07 -3.61
C MET A 539 -10.84 22.04 -4.76
N VAL A 540 -10.44 23.30 -4.59
CA VAL A 540 -10.22 24.21 -5.72
C VAL A 540 -8.73 24.19 -6.08
N ALA A 541 -8.46 24.11 -7.38
CA ALA A 541 -7.15 23.87 -7.97
C ALA A 541 -6.05 24.84 -7.48
N PRO A 542 -4.76 24.47 -7.56
CA PRO A 542 -3.70 25.16 -6.83
C PRO A 542 -3.63 26.66 -7.12
N ILE A 543 -3.89 27.45 -6.08
CA ILE A 543 -3.82 28.91 -6.08
C ILE A 543 -2.36 29.41 -6.04
N TYR A 544 -1.42 28.52 -5.68
CA TYR A 544 0.01 28.78 -5.74
C TYR A 544 0.79 27.52 -6.13
N LYS A 545 1.83 27.69 -6.94
CA LYS A 545 2.69 26.60 -7.40
C LYS A 545 3.90 26.45 -6.47
N SER A 546 3.80 25.54 -5.49
CA SER A 546 4.98 24.98 -4.82
C SER A 546 5.65 23.93 -5.73
N VAL A 547 6.69 23.23 -5.27
CA VAL A 547 7.38 22.17 -6.06
C VAL A 547 7.07 20.76 -5.51
N GLY A 548 6.52 20.64 -4.29
CA GLY A 548 6.27 19.37 -3.60
C GLY A 548 7.28 19.12 -2.46
N PHE A 549 7.19 17.94 -1.84
CA PHE A 549 8.10 17.49 -0.79
C PHE A 549 9.30 16.74 -1.36
N ALA A 550 10.48 16.93 -0.77
CA ALA A 550 11.72 16.26 -1.16
C ALA A 550 12.66 16.08 0.04
N PHE A 551 13.56 15.10 -0.04
CA PHE A 551 14.61 14.93 0.97
C PHE A 551 15.73 15.96 0.76
N THR A 552 16.38 16.38 1.83
CA THR A 552 17.45 17.40 1.79
C THR A 552 18.82 16.84 2.13
N PHE A 553 19.84 17.40 1.48
CA PHE A 553 21.26 17.07 1.61
C PHE A 553 22.10 18.32 1.83
N ASP A 554 23.27 18.17 2.43
CA ASP A 554 24.23 19.27 2.52
C ASP A 554 24.72 19.71 1.12
N ASN A 555 24.81 21.03 0.95
CA ASN A 555 25.27 21.71 -0.26
C ASN A 555 26.79 22.02 -0.18
N LEU A 556 27.38 22.09 1.03
CA LEU A 556 28.68 22.73 1.26
C LEU A 556 29.90 21.80 1.10
N SER A 557 30.15 21.32 -0.12
CA SER A 557 31.47 20.76 -0.48
C SER A 557 32.52 21.86 -0.64
N THR A 558 33.02 22.37 0.49
CA THR A 558 34.26 23.15 0.58
C THR A 558 35.05 22.85 1.85
N THR A 559 36.28 22.32 1.68
CA THR A 559 37.35 22.23 2.69
C THR A 559 36.95 21.55 4.01
N THR A 560 37.05 20.22 4.15
CA THR A 560 38.35 19.53 4.39
C THR A 560 38.20 18.00 4.35
N LEU A 561 39.03 17.32 3.56
CA LEU A 561 39.37 15.88 3.65
C LEU A 561 38.30 14.87 4.12
N LYS A 562 37.26 14.66 3.30
CA LYS A 562 36.73 13.32 2.99
C LYS A 562 36.19 13.32 1.56
N ALA A 563 36.24 12.16 0.89
CA ALA A 563 36.09 12.06 -0.56
C ALA A 563 34.62 12.09 -1.03
N LEU A 564 33.99 13.27 -0.99
CA LEU A 564 32.83 13.59 -1.83
C LEU A 564 33.09 14.89 -2.61
N PRO A 565 33.11 14.86 -3.95
CA PRO A 565 33.13 16.09 -4.74
C PRO A 565 31.81 16.87 -4.60
N ARG A 566 31.77 18.10 -5.12
CA ARG A 566 30.54 18.90 -5.25
C ARG A 566 29.36 18.09 -5.79
N ASN A 567 28.18 18.37 -5.25
CA ASN A 567 26.93 17.61 -5.38
C ASN A 567 27.05 16.25 -4.67
N SER A 568 26.22 16.00 -3.65
CA SER A 568 26.08 14.65 -3.10
C SER A 568 25.66 13.69 -4.22
N PRO A 569 26.42 12.61 -4.55
CA PRO A 569 26.03 11.67 -5.60
C PRO A 569 24.73 10.94 -5.26
N LEU A 570 24.39 10.89 -3.95
CA LEU A 570 23.15 10.34 -3.46
C LEU A 570 21.92 11.15 -3.91
N ALA A 571 22.00 12.48 -4.05
CA ALA A 571 20.83 13.28 -4.40
C ALA A 571 20.33 12.99 -5.84
N PRO A 572 21.17 12.92 -6.89
CA PRO A 572 20.76 12.44 -8.21
C PRO A 572 20.37 10.96 -8.25
N GLU A 573 20.96 10.10 -7.42
CA GLU A 573 20.59 8.67 -7.35
C GLU A 573 19.23 8.45 -6.69
N MET A 574 18.99 9.06 -5.53
CA MET A 574 17.70 9.04 -4.87
C MET A 574 16.63 9.74 -5.70
N SER A 575 16.96 10.81 -6.43
CA SER A 575 16.04 11.43 -7.39
C SER A 575 15.63 10.45 -8.50
N ARG A 576 16.57 9.69 -9.07
CA ARG A 576 16.25 8.64 -10.06
C ARG A 576 15.42 7.51 -9.45
N ALA A 577 15.70 7.11 -8.20
CA ALA A 577 14.92 6.10 -7.50
C ALA A 577 13.48 6.57 -7.18
N ILE A 578 13.32 7.82 -6.73
CA ILE A 578 12.02 8.47 -6.51
C ILE A 578 11.23 8.52 -7.81
N ILE A 579 11.84 9.02 -8.90
CA ILE A 579 11.20 9.10 -10.22
C ILE A 579 10.70 7.73 -10.66
N ASN A 580 11.53 6.68 -10.58
CA ASN A 580 11.16 5.30 -10.91
C ASN A 580 10.01 4.75 -10.04
N ILE A 581 9.93 5.15 -8.76
CA ILE A 581 8.81 4.80 -7.87
C ILE A 581 7.52 5.55 -8.26
N THR A 582 7.63 6.82 -8.66
CA THR A 582 6.48 7.67 -9.05
C THR A 582 5.98 7.44 -10.47
N GLU A 583 6.82 6.93 -11.37
CA GLU A 583 6.44 6.54 -12.74
C GLU A 583 5.76 5.16 -12.79
N GLY A 584 5.98 4.31 -11.78
CA GLY A 584 5.39 2.98 -11.67
C GLY A 584 4.20 2.89 -10.69
N ASP A 585 3.51 1.75 -10.69
CA ASP A 585 2.34 1.49 -9.83
C ASP A 585 2.64 1.52 -8.32
N THR A 586 3.93 1.53 -7.92
CA THR A 586 4.37 1.51 -6.52
C THR A 586 3.86 2.72 -5.74
N ILE A 587 3.83 3.91 -6.35
CA ILE A 587 3.30 5.11 -5.67
C ILE A 587 1.80 4.97 -5.36
N ILE A 588 1.02 4.36 -6.26
CA ILE A 588 -0.41 4.08 -6.08
C ILE A 588 -0.62 3.08 -4.93
N GLN A 589 0.27 2.09 -4.78
CA GLN A 589 0.24 1.16 -3.64
C GLN A 589 0.53 1.88 -2.32
N PHE A 590 1.46 2.83 -2.29
CA PHE A 590 1.72 3.65 -1.11
C PHE A 590 0.54 4.57 -0.78
N GLU A 591 0.00 5.32 -1.75
CA GLU A 591 -1.18 6.16 -1.55
C GLU A 591 -2.35 5.32 -1.00
N LYS A 592 -2.64 4.16 -1.60
CA LYS A 592 -3.71 3.27 -1.13
C LYS A 592 -3.46 2.73 0.28
N LYS A 593 -2.21 2.38 0.62
CA LYS A 593 -1.85 1.86 1.95
C LYS A 593 -2.03 2.93 3.03
N TRP A 594 -1.49 4.13 2.81
CA TRP A 594 -1.42 5.17 3.84
C TRP A 594 -2.67 6.08 3.88
N MET A 595 -3.36 6.32 2.76
CA MET A 595 -4.60 7.10 2.71
C MET A 595 -5.86 6.23 2.86
N GLY A 596 -5.84 4.99 2.37
CA GLY A 596 -7.03 4.13 2.24
C GLY A 596 -7.44 3.36 3.51
N GLN A 597 -6.60 3.29 4.54
CA GLN A 597 -6.93 2.58 5.79
C GLN A 597 -7.84 3.40 6.74
N ASN A 598 -7.95 4.72 6.55
CA ASN A 598 -8.69 5.60 7.46
C ASN A 598 -10.17 5.79 7.11
N SER A 599 -10.68 5.11 6.07
CA SER A 599 -12.12 5.04 5.79
C SER A 599 -12.84 4.05 6.72
N HIS A 600 -12.68 4.24 8.03
CA HIS A 600 -13.52 3.54 9.01
C HIS A 600 -14.95 4.08 8.94
N GLU A 601 -15.90 3.18 9.19
CA GLU A 601 -17.33 3.42 9.10
C GLU A 601 -17.77 4.60 9.99
N ASN A 602 -18.02 5.74 9.38
CA ASN A 602 -19.13 6.57 9.83
C ASN A 602 -20.41 5.83 9.43
N ASP A 603 -20.91 4.99 10.35
CA ASP A 603 -22.25 4.38 10.29
C ASP A 603 -23.34 5.44 10.51
N GLY A 604 -23.36 6.40 9.59
CA GLY A 604 -24.58 7.06 9.16
C GLY A 604 -24.96 6.37 7.85
N THR A 605 -26.15 5.77 7.83
CA THR A 605 -26.72 4.97 6.74
C THR A 605 -26.29 5.40 5.33
N LEU A 606 -26.06 4.40 4.47
CA LEU A 606 -25.96 4.55 3.01
C LEU A 606 -27.32 4.95 2.39
N ASP A 607 -27.92 6.03 2.89
CA ASP A 607 -29.16 6.60 2.39
C ASP A 607 -28.88 7.80 1.49
N GLY A 608 -29.24 7.62 0.21
CA GLY A 608 -29.52 8.63 -0.81
C GLY A 608 -28.81 9.99 -0.76
N SER A 609 -27.71 10.13 -1.51
CA SER A 609 -27.27 11.44 -2.02
C SER A 609 -26.97 11.42 -3.54
N ASP A 610 -26.45 10.31 -4.06
CA ASP A 610 -26.18 10.14 -5.50
C ASP A 610 -27.40 9.66 -6.31
N ALA A 611 -28.47 9.22 -5.63
CA ALA A 611 -29.68 8.73 -6.26
C ALA A 611 -30.59 9.89 -6.67
N ILE A 612 -31.05 9.86 -7.93
CA ILE A 612 -32.09 10.75 -8.45
C ILE A 612 -33.34 10.60 -7.57
N THR A 613 -33.72 11.66 -6.84
CA THR A 613 -34.86 11.63 -5.93
C THR A 613 -36.19 11.74 -6.67
N PHE A 614 -37.26 11.18 -6.07
CA PHE A 614 -38.61 11.28 -6.61
C PHE A 614 -39.09 12.74 -6.71
N GLU A 615 -38.64 13.61 -5.80
CA GLU A 615 -38.98 15.04 -5.77
C GLU A 615 -38.52 15.78 -7.03
N SER A 616 -37.29 15.51 -7.50
CA SER A 616 -36.71 16.11 -8.72
C SER A 616 -37.50 15.81 -9.99
N PHE A 617 -38.38 14.80 -9.95
CA PHE A 617 -39.22 14.36 -11.07
C PHE A 617 -40.73 14.45 -10.78
N GLY A 618 -41.14 15.07 -9.68
CA GLY A 618 -42.55 15.13 -9.26
C GLY A 618 -43.50 15.69 -10.32
N GLY A 619 -43.06 16.69 -11.11
CA GLY A 619 -43.84 17.25 -12.22
C GLY A 619 -44.11 16.26 -13.35
N LEU A 620 -43.17 15.34 -13.63
CA LEU A 620 -43.34 14.30 -14.66
C LEU A 620 -44.39 13.27 -14.23
N PHE A 621 -44.34 12.81 -12.98
CA PHE A 621 -45.34 11.88 -12.44
C PHE A 621 -46.74 12.52 -12.36
N ALA A 622 -46.84 13.79 -11.96
CA ALA A 622 -48.11 14.52 -11.99
C ALA A 622 -48.72 14.57 -13.40
N LEU A 623 -47.91 14.85 -14.43
CA LEU A 623 -48.36 14.85 -15.83
C LEU A 623 -48.88 13.48 -16.30
N THR A 624 -48.22 12.37 -15.94
CA THR A 624 -48.70 11.03 -16.36
C THR A 624 -50.02 10.65 -15.69
N VAL A 625 -50.24 11.03 -14.43
CA VAL A 625 -51.52 10.84 -13.73
C VAL A 625 -52.65 11.65 -14.39
N ILE A 626 -52.39 12.91 -14.76
CA ILE A 626 -53.37 13.76 -15.46
C ILE A 626 -53.73 13.18 -16.84
N VAL A 627 -52.74 12.75 -17.63
CA VAL A 627 -52.99 12.20 -18.98
C VAL A 627 -53.73 10.87 -18.91
N THR A 628 -53.37 9.97 -17.99
CA THR A 628 -54.03 8.66 -17.85
C THR A 628 -55.47 8.78 -17.35
N THR A 629 -55.73 9.63 -16.36
CA THR A 629 -57.11 9.92 -15.90
C THR A 629 -57.96 10.56 -17.00
N TYR A 630 -57.42 11.48 -17.79
CA TYR A 630 -58.10 12.04 -18.97
C TYR A 630 -58.41 10.98 -20.04
N CYS A 631 -57.45 10.11 -20.37
CA CYS A 631 -57.66 9.00 -21.30
C CYS A 631 -58.72 8.00 -20.81
N LEU A 632 -58.73 7.67 -19.52
CA LEU A 632 -59.77 6.83 -18.90
C LEU A 632 -61.15 7.50 -18.98
N LEU A 633 -61.25 8.80 -18.70
CA LEU A 633 -62.49 9.56 -18.81
C LEU A 633 -63.03 9.54 -20.25
N VAL A 634 -62.19 9.79 -21.26
CA VAL A 634 -62.57 9.69 -22.67
C VAL A 634 -63.00 8.26 -23.04
N ALA A 635 -62.30 7.24 -22.55
CA ALA A 635 -62.66 5.83 -22.77
C ALA A 635 -64.00 5.45 -22.12
N MET A 636 -64.29 5.96 -20.91
CA MET A 636 -65.60 5.81 -20.26
C MET A 636 -66.69 6.49 -21.07
N VAL A 637 -66.51 7.75 -21.49
CA VAL A 637 -67.48 8.49 -22.31
C VAL A 637 -67.77 7.76 -23.62
N MET A 638 -66.74 7.27 -24.33
CA MET A 638 -66.92 6.46 -25.54
C MET A 638 -67.63 5.13 -25.27
N SER A 639 -67.35 4.48 -24.13
CA SER A 639 -68.01 3.23 -23.73
C SER A 639 -69.49 3.45 -23.40
N CYS A 640 -69.81 4.51 -22.66
CA CYS A 640 -71.18 4.94 -22.39
C CYS A 640 -71.93 5.29 -23.68
N TYR A 641 -71.31 6.03 -24.59
CA TYR A 641 -71.89 6.34 -25.90
C TYR A 641 -72.16 5.07 -26.74
N LYS A 642 -71.22 4.11 -26.74
CA LYS A 642 -71.39 2.81 -27.42
C LYS A 642 -72.52 1.98 -26.80
N ARG A 643 -72.62 1.94 -25.47
CA ARG A 643 -73.67 1.23 -24.71
C ARG A 643 -75.05 1.87 -24.91
N TYR A 644 -75.15 3.20 -24.92
CA TYR A 644 -76.36 3.93 -25.29
C TYR A 644 -76.80 3.62 -26.72
N ARG A 645 -75.85 3.66 -27.68
CA ARG A 645 -76.11 3.33 -29.10
C ARG A 645 -76.55 1.89 -29.31
N GLN A 646 -76.08 0.94 -28.49
CA GLN A 646 -76.54 -0.45 -28.52
C GLN A 646 -77.95 -0.58 -27.93
N ASN A 647 -78.23 -0.02 -26.74
CA ASN A 647 -79.57 -0.05 -26.15
C ASN A 647 -80.64 0.59 -27.06
N ALA A 648 -80.29 1.68 -27.75
CA ALA A 648 -81.17 2.33 -28.73
C ALA A 648 -81.49 1.43 -29.95
N ARG A 649 -80.63 0.46 -30.29
CA ARG A 649 -80.91 -0.55 -31.32
C ARG A 649 -81.85 -1.64 -30.79
N THR A 650 -81.61 -2.17 -29.59
CA THR A 650 -82.44 -3.23 -28.99
C THR A 650 -83.89 -2.76 -28.77
N ILE A 651 -84.08 -1.55 -28.25
CA ILE A 651 -85.42 -0.95 -28.08
C ILE A 651 -86.12 -0.76 -29.44
N GLY A 652 -85.36 -0.43 -30.49
CA GLY A 652 -85.86 -0.29 -31.86
C GLY A 652 -86.30 -1.60 -32.54
N GLU A 653 -85.86 -2.76 -32.04
CA GLU A 653 -86.29 -4.07 -32.53
C GLU A 653 -87.50 -4.61 -31.76
N VAL A 654 -87.54 -4.48 -30.44
CA VAL A 654 -88.72 -4.82 -29.61
C VAL A 654 -89.96 -4.01 -30.06
N ALA A 655 -89.78 -2.74 -30.40
CA ALA A 655 -90.86 -1.89 -30.92
C ALA A 655 -91.43 -2.37 -32.28
N LYS A 656 -90.67 -3.07 -33.12
CA LYS A 656 -91.17 -3.65 -34.38
C LYS A 656 -91.96 -4.93 -34.16
N MET A 657 -91.57 -5.74 -33.17
CA MET A 657 -92.19 -7.02 -32.87
C MET A 657 -93.64 -6.83 -32.37
N ASN A 658 -93.87 -5.84 -31.49
CA ASN A 658 -95.21 -5.54 -30.96
C ASN A 658 -96.20 -4.95 -31.98
N VAL A 659 -95.72 -4.35 -33.09
CA VAL A 659 -96.59 -3.82 -34.16
C VAL A 659 -97.11 -4.93 -35.08
N GLY A 660 -96.44 -6.10 -35.13
CA GLY A 660 -96.82 -7.23 -35.97
C GLY A 660 -98.09 -7.96 -35.53
N MET A 661 -98.34 -8.08 -34.23
CA MET A 661 -99.49 -8.83 -33.69
C MET A 661 -100.83 -8.08 -33.77
N GLY A 662 -100.82 -6.74 -33.77
CA GLY A 662 -102.05 -5.93 -33.69
C GLY A 662 -102.92 -5.89 -34.97
N LYS A 663 -102.46 -6.43 -36.11
CA LYS A 663 -103.11 -6.24 -37.43
C LYS A 663 -103.86 -7.45 -38.00
N LYS A 664 -103.89 -8.60 -37.33
CA LYS A 664 -104.54 -9.83 -37.87
C LYS A 664 -105.98 -10.10 -37.39
N LYS A 665 -106.59 -9.23 -36.56
CA LYS A 665 -107.94 -9.47 -35.99
C LYS A 665 -108.94 -8.33 -36.25
N ARG A 666 -109.08 -7.89 -37.51
CA ARG A 666 -110.22 -7.08 -38.01
C ARG A 666 -110.24 -7.06 -39.56
N LYS A 667 -111.39 -7.42 -40.16
CA LYS A 667 -111.71 -7.60 -41.62
C LYS A 667 -111.76 -9.05 -42.16
N ARG A 668 -112.74 -9.83 -41.67
CA ARG A 668 -113.74 -10.45 -42.56
C ARG A 668 -115.02 -9.62 -42.40
N GLU A 669 -115.86 -9.59 -43.45
CA GLU A 669 -116.99 -8.65 -43.64
C GLU A 669 -116.50 -7.17 -43.76
N ASN A 670 -116.65 -6.45 -44.87
CA ASN A 670 -117.66 -6.53 -45.93
C ASN A 670 -117.05 -6.34 -47.34
N ARG A 671 -117.64 -7.01 -48.33
CA ARG A 671 -117.62 -6.61 -49.75
C ARG A 671 -118.89 -5.76 -49.96
N GLY A 672 -118.94 -4.72 -50.78
CA GLY A 672 -117.98 -4.03 -51.64
C GLY A 672 -118.77 -3.14 -52.61
N TYR A 673 -118.15 -2.19 -53.31
CA TYR A 673 -118.42 -1.86 -54.72
C TYR A 673 -117.39 -0.81 -55.21
N ASP A 674 -116.95 -1.01 -56.46
CA ASP A 674 -116.22 -0.18 -57.43
C ASP A 674 -114.82 0.46 -57.17
N GLN A 675 -113.87 -0.14 -57.90
CA GLN A 675 -112.95 0.45 -58.89
C GLN A 675 -111.76 1.33 -58.45
N SER A 676 -110.63 0.63 -58.25
CA SER A 676 -109.36 0.74 -59.02
C SER A 676 -109.27 1.72 -60.20
N GLU A 677 -108.12 2.24 -60.67
CA GLU A 677 -106.69 2.38 -60.26
C GLU A 677 -106.05 3.27 -61.39
N TYR A 678 -104.88 3.92 -61.31
CA TYR A 678 -103.80 4.03 -60.32
C TYR A 678 -103.42 5.51 -60.12
N GLY A 679 -102.78 5.86 -59.00
CA GLY A 679 -102.22 7.22 -58.79
C GLY A 679 -101.18 7.27 -57.66
N HIS A 680 -99.93 7.59 -58.00
CA HIS A 680 -98.78 7.33 -57.14
C HIS A 680 -98.69 8.24 -55.89
N GLY A 681 -98.60 7.63 -54.71
CA GLY A 681 -98.48 8.35 -53.44
C GLY A 681 -97.09 8.93 -53.14
N GLN A 682 -97.12 10.03 -52.40
CA GLN A 682 -96.08 10.56 -51.47
C GLN A 682 -94.71 10.99 -52.00
N ARG A 683 -94.59 12.30 -52.27
CA ARG A 683 -93.35 13.08 -52.16
C ARG A 683 -93.55 14.18 -51.09
N LYS A 684 -92.52 14.45 -50.25
CA LYS A 684 -92.57 15.22 -48.97
C LYS A 684 -93.21 14.39 -47.84
N LYS A 685 -92.61 14.17 -46.65
CA LYS A 685 -91.60 14.95 -45.89
C LYS A 685 -90.38 14.12 -45.43
N ARG A 686 -89.44 13.82 -46.32
CA ARG A 686 -88.04 13.46 -45.96
C ARG A 686 -87.07 14.58 -46.34
N LYS A 687 -87.16 15.73 -45.66
CA LYS A 687 -86.19 16.83 -45.78
C LYS A 687 -86.02 17.70 -44.51
N TRP A 688 -86.58 17.26 -43.38
CA TRP A 688 -86.55 18.00 -42.11
C TRP A 688 -85.58 17.44 -41.06
N LYS A 689 -85.09 16.20 -41.19
CA LYS A 689 -84.17 15.59 -40.20
C LYS A 689 -82.67 15.75 -40.50
N SER A 690 -82.31 16.53 -41.53
CA SER A 690 -80.92 16.84 -41.88
C SER A 690 -80.54 18.30 -41.64
N LYS A 691 -81.50 19.19 -41.35
CA LYS A 691 -81.24 20.63 -41.12
C LYS A 691 -81.07 21.01 -39.65
N GLU A 692 -81.39 20.13 -38.71
CA GLU A 692 -81.21 20.38 -37.26
C GLU A 692 -79.82 19.96 -36.77
N ILE A 693 -79.26 18.87 -37.29
CA ILE A 693 -77.90 18.40 -36.94
C ILE A 693 -76.83 19.41 -37.40
N THR A 694 -77.01 20.04 -38.58
CA THR A 694 -76.12 21.11 -39.07
C THR A 694 -76.31 22.45 -38.36
N ARG A 695 -77.38 22.63 -37.56
CA ARG A 695 -77.53 23.83 -36.71
C ARG A 695 -76.86 23.65 -35.35
N ALA A 696 -77.00 22.48 -34.72
CA ALA A 696 -76.35 22.19 -33.44
C ALA A 696 -74.81 22.35 -33.49
N MET A 697 -74.17 21.86 -34.56
CA MET A 697 -72.70 22.01 -34.75
C MET A 697 -72.26 23.43 -35.15
N LYS A 698 -73.17 24.31 -35.57
CA LYS A 698 -72.82 25.72 -35.88
C LYS A 698 -72.92 26.64 -34.65
N THR A 699 -73.82 26.31 -33.71
CA THR A 699 -73.92 27.04 -32.44
C THR A 699 -72.74 26.83 -31.49
N GLU A 700 -72.03 25.70 -31.57
CA GLU A 700 -70.82 25.43 -30.76
C GLU A 700 -69.57 26.16 -31.29
N THR A 701 -69.54 26.50 -32.59
CA THR A 701 -68.40 27.18 -33.22
C THR A 701 -68.49 28.71 -33.17
N GLU A 702 -69.69 29.29 -33.06
CA GLU A 702 -69.87 30.74 -32.81
C GLU A 702 -69.74 31.11 -31.31
N LEU A 703 -69.79 30.14 -30.38
CA LEU A 703 -69.62 30.34 -28.92
C LEU A 703 -68.15 30.41 -28.45
N ILE A 704 -67.19 30.00 -29.29
CA ILE A 704 -65.74 30.13 -29.03
C ILE A 704 -65.17 31.40 -29.67
N GLY A 705 -65.91 32.05 -30.59
CA GLY A 705 -65.48 33.24 -31.32
C GLY A 705 -65.82 34.60 -30.65
N SER A 706 -66.60 34.62 -29.56
CA SER A 706 -67.14 35.87 -28.98
C SER A 706 -66.73 36.17 -27.53
N GLN A 707 -65.87 35.35 -26.91
CA GLN A 707 -65.35 35.62 -25.55
C GLN A 707 -64.09 36.49 -25.50
N THR A 708 -63.68 37.11 -26.62
CA THR A 708 -62.46 37.94 -26.67
C THR A 708 -62.67 39.32 -27.30
N THR A 709 -63.75 40.04 -26.95
CA THR A 709 -63.72 41.52 -26.83
C THR A 709 -64.97 42.07 -26.11
N LEU A 710 -64.71 42.83 -25.04
CA LEU A 710 -65.55 43.88 -24.42
C LEU A 710 -66.96 43.53 -23.90
N SER A 711 -67.04 43.38 -22.56
CA SER A 711 -68.08 44.05 -21.77
C SER A 711 -67.53 45.36 -21.22
N VAL A 712 -68.27 46.46 -21.39
CA VAL A 712 -67.90 47.81 -20.95
C VAL A 712 -69.17 48.54 -20.48
N LEU A 713 -69.14 49.10 -19.25
CA LEU A 713 -70.08 50.09 -18.68
C LEU A 713 -71.56 49.63 -18.50
N HIS A 714 -72.39 50.13 -17.56
CA HIS A 714 -72.22 50.87 -16.28
C HIS A 714 -73.61 50.99 -15.57
N ASN A 715 -73.66 51.71 -14.44
CA ASN A 715 -74.85 52.20 -13.71
C ASN A 715 -75.62 51.17 -12.86
N ARG A 716 -76.10 51.51 -11.64
CA ARG A 716 -76.76 52.78 -11.30
C ARG A 716 -76.51 53.33 -9.88
N ASN A 717 -75.63 54.32 -9.79
CA ASN A 717 -75.82 55.64 -9.16
C ASN A 717 -76.52 55.79 -7.78
N ARG A 718 -75.79 56.28 -6.75
CA ARG A 718 -75.98 57.65 -6.19
C ARG A 718 -74.88 58.07 -5.21
N ASN A 719 -74.60 59.38 -5.18
CA ASN A 719 -73.51 60.04 -4.44
C ASN A 719 -73.77 60.23 -2.93
N GLY A 720 -72.69 60.32 -2.15
CA GLY A 720 -72.67 60.87 -0.79
C GLY A 720 -71.22 61.08 -0.31
N HIS A 721 -70.86 62.29 0.10
CA HIS A 721 -69.50 62.67 0.53
C HIS A 721 -69.09 62.02 1.86
N GLN A 722 -67.80 61.68 2.04
CA GLN A 722 -66.87 62.35 2.99
C GLN A 722 -65.54 61.59 3.19
N LEU A 723 -64.43 62.34 3.16
CA LEU A 723 -63.17 62.10 3.90
C LEU A 723 -63.36 62.60 5.37
N PRO A 724 -62.45 62.40 6.35
CA PRO A 724 -61.05 61.91 6.29
C PRO A 724 -60.68 60.95 7.47
N ILE A 725 -59.37 60.79 7.80
CA ILE A 725 -58.80 60.38 9.12
C ILE A 725 -58.96 58.88 9.48
N SER A 726 -58.11 58.18 10.26
CA SER A 726 -56.64 58.11 10.44
C SER A 726 -56.31 56.98 11.44
N VAL A 727 -55.01 56.66 11.65
CA VAL A 727 -54.42 56.19 12.92
C VAL A 727 -54.62 54.71 13.35
N HIS A 728 -53.47 54.10 13.72
CA HIS A 728 -53.17 52.95 14.61
C HIS A 728 -54.11 51.71 14.64
N HIS A 729 -53.56 50.49 14.59
CA HIS A 729 -52.41 50.04 15.41
C HIS A 729 -51.26 49.38 14.66
#